data_AF-A0A958AMI8-F1
#
_entry.id   AF-A0A958AMI8-F1
#
_cell.length_a   1.000
_cell.length_b   1.000
_cell.length_c   1.000
_cell.angle_alpha   90.00
_cell.angle_beta   90.00
_cell.angle_gamma   90.00
#
_symmetry.space_group_name_H-M   'P 1'
#
loop_
_entity.id
_entity.type
_entity.pdbx_description
1 polymer ?
#
loop_
_entity_poly.entity_id
_entity_poly.type
_entity_poly.pdbx_seq_one_letter_code
_entity_poly.pdbx_strand_id
1 'polypeptide(L)'
;IDLDNVQATEHALAIQYNGPQLTVFDVEECGKEFCNTKVIPIKYVLHVEVLACAAGSFPTNSGHCQAVVCPNITSLVANYRETDDYGLWSNSAWSGVDETVPVASVVGDTAPLLGPRKVGSTFRAMSVAVIGGKVTYNKSTRNITISSEVNNEQMPAKVRLVQCPTPSASTQALSKSFNVFDGKMSHPSLLGNGFRPNPAGSGQIQADPWPISDRQGGDISAESFVVTPAATSTAVGIAAVRRVVGTDVLVNLSFNANWTFTADGWPTFTSAISAKLNNPAPPDFASLLVGLGAQLALDVSAVNGDAARVFTGIRAQAGTVTQRPELGGASKPVQVVVLPRGVAIPIIDVLCPASCMDLRGPTDAAGQSIPDRIWAMPDVHTNVDAKTVVMNSAGVMQVYSTDHPDLVDGAQGAIGKEFSFDAFKASVSVDYTQCGGVGPDVWVITGDTTMALPNIGAAGAGGGISAGFTLCETSLRSVRFSFESPVGVPIGNSGLFLTGLRGAVDIYPDYTQIKVGLNFQAAPGGDGGIFKAWGEVTIDTRGLFEFGGGGKVLGVVNADGKLWVAWNPLDTGFELNVRLGSWFHGFARAHMWQGQGWQNRYSWLPDNDAMHFAGEIGATITIEESAVMWLVPPGDINIGIEVAFGEFCTNNSCTQYEWGIKGKVIIVGFDVGIYYGFEEGLDFILGNDDHLLIDEYGGPMVSAAAMNGLKTMAAPPKANGAATIPFTVSPNAEQILVGLSWQAGAPTLSLINPDGVEITVGNVASHNGQTDGTANITLFGLQQPKA
;
A
#
# COMPACT_ATOMS: atom_id res chain seq x y z
N ILE A 1 -37.39 8.96 -23.70
CA ILE A 1 -37.07 9.42 -25.07
C ILE A 1 -37.78 10.74 -25.23
N ASP A 2 -37.04 11.84 -25.21
CA ASP A 2 -37.60 13.15 -25.57
C ASP A 2 -37.70 13.18 -27.11
N LEU A 3 -38.93 13.06 -27.62
CA LEU A 3 -39.22 13.01 -29.05
C LEU A 3 -39.31 14.42 -29.68
N ASP A 4 -39.28 15.49 -28.88
CA ASP A 4 -39.56 16.86 -29.34
C ASP A 4 -38.37 17.58 -29.99
N ASN A 5 -37.19 16.95 -30.02
CA ASN A 5 -35.95 17.48 -30.62
C ASN A 5 -35.26 16.51 -31.61
N VAL A 6 -35.93 15.45 -32.05
CA VAL A 6 -35.37 14.55 -33.06
C VAL A 6 -35.42 15.26 -34.42
N GLN A 7 -34.27 15.68 -34.94
CA GLN A 7 -34.18 16.14 -36.33
C GLN A 7 -34.61 15.01 -37.25
N ALA A 8 -35.34 15.34 -38.32
CA ALA A 8 -35.89 14.39 -39.29
C ALA A 8 -34.76 13.69 -40.09
N THR A 9 -34.07 12.74 -39.46
CA THR A 9 -33.19 11.77 -40.09
C THR A 9 -33.42 10.40 -39.46
N GLU A 10 -33.09 9.35 -40.21
CA GLU A 10 -33.37 7.91 -40.02
C GLU A 10 -33.35 7.37 -38.57
N HIS A 11 -34.41 7.59 -37.80
CA HIS A 11 -34.55 7.01 -36.46
C HIS A 11 -35.87 6.29 -36.28
N ALA A 12 -35.79 5.12 -35.64
CA ALA A 12 -36.92 4.26 -35.30
C ALA A 12 -37.52 4.66 -33.94
N LEU A 13 -38.84 4.74 -33.86
CA LEU A 13 -39.55 4.86 -32.59
C LEU A 13 -39.38 3.56 -31.79
N ALA A 14 -38.55 3.59 -30.76
CA ALA A 14 -38.39 2.48 -29.83
C ALA A 14 -39.36 2.65 -28.65
N ILE A 15 -40.34 1.75 -28.52
CA ILE A 15 -41.25 1.70 -27.38
C ILE A 15 -40.82 0.53 -26.51
N GLN A 16 -40.39 0.81 -25.29
CA GLN A 16 -40.06 -0.21 -24.30
C GLN A 16 -41.08 -0.17 -23.17
N TYR A 17 -41.79 -1.28 -22.94
CA TYR A 17 -42.70 -1.47 -21.81
C TYR A 17 -41.96 -2.15 -20.66
N ASN A 18 -41.74 -1.43 -19.57
CA ASN A 18 -41.13 -1.95 -18.33
C ASN A 18 -42.18 -2.08 -17.21
N GLY A 19 -43.33 -2.69 -17.49
CA GLY A 19 -44.35 -3.00 -16.47
C GLY A 19 -44.22 -4.44 -15.94
N PRO A 20 -44.87 -4.76 -14.79
CA PRO A 20 -44.86 -6.11 -14.25
C PRO A 20 -45.46 -7.11 -15.24
N GLN A 21 -44.90 -8.32 -15.30
CA GLN A 21 -45.39 -9.39 -16.15
C GLN A 21 -46.77 -9.85 -15.64
N LEU A 22 -47.85 -9.40 -16.29
CA LEU A 22 -49.21 -9.80 -15.94
C LEU A 22 -49.48 -11.21 -16.47
N THR A 23 -49.52 -12.17 -15.55
CA THR A 23 -49.91 -13.55 -15.85
C THR A 23 -51.37 -13.73 -15.44
N VAL A 24 -52.27 -13.96 -16.39
CA VAL A 24 -53.69 -14.25 -16.12
C VAL A 24 -53.94 -15.73 -16.38
N PHE A 25 -54.56 -16.39 -15.41
CA PHE A 25 -54.95 -17.78 -15.47
C PHE A 25 -56.43 -17.86 -15.80
N ASP A 26 -56.77 -18.65 -16.81
CA ASP A 26 -58.16 -19.01 -17.08
C ASP A 26 -58.51 -20.28 -16.29
N VAL A 27 -59.64 -20.25 -15.60
CA VAL A 27 -60.12 -21.37 -14.78
C VAL A 27 -61.22 -22.04 -15.58
N GLU A 28 -60.88 -23.13 -16.27
CA GLU A 28 -61.86 -23.97 -16.96
C GLU A 28 -62.85 -24.54 -15.93
N GLU A 29 -64.16 -24.50 -16.18
CA GLU A 29 -65.21 -24.95 -15.23
C GLU A 29 -64.90 -26.37 -14.69
N CYS A 30 -64.49 -26.44 -13.43
CA CYS A 30 -63.96 -27.68 -12.84
C CYS A 30 -65.08 -28.64 -12.41
N GLY A 31 -65.31 -29.66 -13.23
CA GLY A 31 -66.15 -30.83 -12.88
C GLY A 31 -65.38 -32.06 -12.37
N LYS A 32 -64.03 -32.04 -12.28
CA LYS A 32 -63.21 -33.17 -11.78
C LYS A 32 -61.99 -32.70 -10.98
N GLU A 33 -61.52 -33.59 -10.10
CA GLU A 33 -60.62 -33.43 -8.94
C GLU A 33 -59.28 -32.69 -9.12
N PHE A 34 -58.87 -32.31 -10.32
CA PHE A 34 -57.64 -31.54 -10.57
C PHE A 34 -57.87 -30.50 -11.69
N CYS A 35 -57.87 -29.21 -11.34
CA CYS A 35 -57.98 -28.11 -12.30
C CYS A 35 -56.63 -27.86 -12.98
N ASN A 36 -56.59 -27.85 -14.31
CA ASN A 36 -55.38 -27.55 -15.09
C ASN A 36 -55.38 -26.04 -15.40
N THR A 37 -54.50 -25.26 -14.78
CA THR A 37 -54.44 -23.81 -15.02
C THR A 37 -53.68 -23.53 -16.32
N LYS A 38 -54.37 -22.95 -17.31
CA LYS A 38 -53.76 -22.52 -18.57
C LYS A 38 -53.39 -21.04 -18.47
N VAL A 39 -52.10 -20.73 -18.65
CA VAL A 39 -51.63 -19.34 -18.78
C VAL A 39 -52.13 -18.79 -20.12
N ILE A 40 -52.92 -17.72 -20.09
CA ILE A 40 -53.32 -17.00 -21.30
C ILE A 40 -52.40 -15.80 -21.49
N PRO A 41 -51.70 -15.68 -22.63
CA PRO A 41 -50.95 -14.46 -22.94
C PRO A 41 -51.93 -13.30 -23.17
N ILE A 42 -51.85 -12.26 -22.32
CA ILE A 42 -52.58 -11.01 -22.56
C ILE A 42 -51.90 -10.31 -23.73
N LYS A 43 -52.63 -10.11 -24.83
CA LYS A 43 -52.18 -9.26 -25.94
C LYS A 43 -52.71 -7.85 -25.72
N TYR A 44 -51.81 -6.90 -25.49
CA TYR A 44 -52.14 -5.48 -25.61
C TYR A 44 -51.93 -5.04 -27.05
N VAL A 45 -52.91 -4.36 -27.63
CA VAL A 45 -52.73 -3.61 -28.88
C VAL A 45 -52.39 -2.18 -28.47
N LEU A 46 -51.15 -1.78 -28.67
CA LEU A 46 -50.74 -0.39 -28.48
C LEU A 46 -50.97 0.36 -29.80
N HIS A 47 -51.93 1.28 -29.79
CA HIS A 47 -52.07 2.24 -30.88
C HIS A 47 -51.12 3.41 -30.62
N VAL A 48 -50.22 3.64 -31.57
CA VAL A 48 -49.22 4.70 -31.49
C VAL A 48 -49.48 5.65 -32.64
N GLU A 49 -49.90 6.87 -32.31
CA GLU A 49 -50.04 7.95 -33.26
C GLU A 49 -48.80 8.83 -33.19
N VAL A 50 -48.13 9.03 -34.34
CA VAL A 50 -46.93 9.87 -34.43
C VAL A 50 -47.30 11.13 -35.20
N LEU A 51 -47.29 12.26 -34.50
CA LEU A 51 -47.46 13.57 -35.13
C LEU A 51 -46.09 14.10 -35.58
N ALA A 52 -45.92 14.25 -36.89
CA ALA A 52 -44.72 14.84 -37.48
C ALA A 52 -45.04 16.26 -37.98
N CYS A 53 -44.28 17.25 -37.50
CA CYS A 53 -44.44 18.64 -37.89
C CYS A 53 -43.41 19.07 -38.93
N ALA A 54 -43.79 20.00 -39.82
CA ALA A 54 -42.86 20.61 -40.77
C ALA A 54 -41.75 21.39 -40.05
N ALA A 55 -40.61 21.58 -40.72
CA ALA A 55 -39.51 22.37 -40.17
C ALA A 55 -39.99 23.76 -39.71
N GLY A 56 -39.59 24.16 -38.50
CA GLY A 56 -40.05 25.40 -37.87
C GLY A 56 -41.45 25.33 -37.26
N SER A 57 -42.10 24.17 -37.26
CA SER A 57 -43.37 23.91 -36.58
C SER A 57 -43.19 22.82 -35.52
N PHE A 58 -43.96 22.90 -34.43
CA PHE A 58 -43.81 22.04 -33.26
C PHE A 58 -45.16 21.46 -32.83
N PRO A 59 -45.16 20.23 -32.29
CA PRO A 59 -46.39 19.59 -31.83
C PRO A 59 -46.93 20.30 -30.57
N THR A 60 -48.22 20.61 -30.60
CA THR A 60 -49.01 21.04 -29.44
C THR A 60 -49.50 19.83 -28.65
N ASN A 61 -49.88 20.05 -27.39
CA ASN A 61 -50.49 19.00 -26.58
C ASN A 61 -51.91 18.61 -27.02
N SER A 62 -52.53 19.40 -27.90
CA SER A 62 -53.80 19.08 -28.57
C SER A 62 -53.65 18.21 -29.81
N GLY A 63 -52.42 17.83 -30.20
CA GLY A 63 -52.20 16.94 -31.36
C GLY A 63 -52.18 17.67 -32.71
N HIS A 64 -51.83 18.95 -32.74
CA HIS A 64 -51.65 19.72 -33.97
C HIS A 64 -50.25 20.33 -34.05
N CYS A 65 -49.84 20.75 -35.24
CA CYS A 65 -48.56 21.42 -35.45
C CYS A 65 -48.75 22.93 -35.45
N GLN A 66 -48.01 23.63 -34.59
CA GLN A 66 -48.01 25.09 -34.53
C GLN A 66 -46.66 25.65 -35.00
N ALA A 67 -46.70 26.58 -35.95
CA ALA A 67 -45.52 27.19 -36.54
C ALA A 67 -44.89 28.24 -35.63
N VAL A 68 -43.56 28.31 -35.61
CA VAL A 68 -42.78 29.40 -35.03
C VAL A 68 -42.22 30.23 -36.17
N VAL A 69 -42.79 31.42 -36.37
CA VAL A 69 -42.44 32.31 -37.47
C VAL A 69 -41.75 33.55 -36.94
N CYS A 70 -40.51 33.80 -37.35
CA CYS A 70 -39.80 35.02 -36.99
C CYS A 70 -40.40 36.23 -37.72
N PRO A 71 -40.88 37.24 -37.00
CA PRO A 71 -41.65 38.31 -37.61
C PRO A 71 -40.79 39.23 -38.47
N ASN A 72 -41.33 39.63 -39.62
CA ASN A 72 -40.81 40.75 -40.40
C ASN A 72 -41.29 42.09 -39.82
N ILE A 73 -40.71 43.21 -40.27
CA ILE A 73 -41.04 44.54 -39.77
C ILE A 73 -42.54 44.85 -39.91
N THR A 74 -43.16 44.51 -41.05
CA THR A 74 -44.58 44.78 -41.31
C THR A 74 -45.50 44.06 -40.31
N SER A 75 -45.25 42.77 -40.07
CA SER A 75 -46.02 41.96 -39.12
C SER A 75 -45.77 42.39 -37.67
N LEU A 76 -44.54 42.77 -37.33
CA LEU A 76 -44.22 43.35 -36.03
C LEU A 76 -45.02 44.62 -35.78
N VAL A 77 -45.03 45.59 -36.70
CA VAL A 77 -45.78 46.84 -36.50
C VAL A 77 -47.27 46.60 -36.23
N ALA A 78 -47.90 45.64 -36.92
CA ALA A 78 -49.32 45.35 -36.74
C ALA A 78 -49.63 44.69 -35.39
N ASN A 79 -48.79 43.75 -34.96
CA ASN A 79 -49.14 42.78 -33.92
C ASN A 79 -48.24 42.78 -32.68
N TYR A 80 -47.33 43.73 -32.58
CA TYR A 80 -46.44 43.86 -31.43
C TYR A 80 -47.08 44.63 -30.28
N ARG A 81 -46.73 44.23 -29.06
CA ARG A 81 -47.13 44.85 -27.79
C ARG A 81 -45.92 44.95 -26.86
N GLU A 82 -46.00 45.85 -25.90
CA GLU A 82 -44.95 46.02 -24.90
C GLU A 82 -45.54 46.07 -23.51
N THR A 83 -44.87 45.41 -22.59
CA THR A 83 -45.13 45.55 -21.17
C THR A 83 -43.83 45.27 -20.43
N ASP A 84 -43.56 46.11 -19.44
CA ASP A 84 -42.29 46.09 -18.71
C ASP A 84 -41.07 46.15 -19.67
N ASP A 85 -40.07 45.29 -19.50
CA ASP A 85 -38.88 45.22 -20.36
C ASP A 85 -39.01 44.25 -21.54
N TYR A 86 -40.22 43.76 -21.81
CA TYR A 86 -40.48 42.74 -22.83
C TYR A 86 -41.29 43.25 -24.02
N GLY A 87 -40.85 42.82 -25.20
CA GLY A 87 -41.63 42.86 -26.44
C GLY A 87 -42.41 41.56 -26.60
N LEU A 88 -43.70 41.68 -26.93
CA LEU A 88 -44.62 40.56 -27.17
C LEU A 88 -45.14 40.63 -28.60
N TRP A 89 -45.28 39.50 -29.28
CA TRP A 89 -45.85 39.45 -30.62
C TRP A 89 -46.72 38.22 -30.81
N SER A 90 -47.82 38.40 -31.55
CA SER A 90 -48.78 37.35 -31.86
C SER A 90 -49.28 37.52 -33.30
N ASN A 91 -48.92 36.60 -34.19
CA ASN A 91 -49.41 36.65 -35.58
C ASN A 91 -50.95 36.57 -35.67
N SER A 92 -51.56 35.82 -34.75
CA SER A 92 -53.00 35.54 -34.68
C SER A 92 -53.82 36.68 -34.06
N ALA A 93 -53.22 37.86 -33.87
CA ALA A 93 -53.78 39.01 -33.16
C ALA A 93 -53.89 38.82 -31.63
N TRP A 94 -54.52 39.80 -30.97
CA TRP A 94 -54.70 39.91 -29.52
C TRP A 94 -56.20 39.99 -29.20
N SER A 95 -56.61 39.46 -28.05
CA SER A 95 -58.02 39.37 -27.63
C SER A 95 -58.71 40.72 -27.39
N GLY A 96 -57.95 41.82 -27.34
CA GLY A 96 -58.46 43.17 -27.10
C GLY A 96 -57.43 44.25 -27.42
N VAL A 97 -57.91 45.49 -27.51
CA VAL A 97 -57.08 46.70 -27.71
C VAL A 97 -56.88 47.51 -26.42
N ASP A 98 -57.72 47.28 -25.41
CA ASP A 98 -57.61 47.93 -24.11
C ASP A 98 -56.56 47.23 -23.24
N GLU A 99 -55.37 47.82 -23.16
CA GLU A 99 -54.24 47.27 -22.40
C GLU A 99 -54.35 47.48 -20.88
N THR A 100 -55.41 48.13 -20.40
CA THR A 100 -55.65 48.34 -18.95
C THR A 100 -56.21 47.08 -18.28
N VAL A 101 -56.88 46.23 -19.07
CA VAL A 101 -57.37 44.90 -18.68
C VAL A 101 -56.42 43.81 -19.21
N PRO A 102 -56.47 42.57 -18.69
CA PRO A 102 -55.68 41.47 -19.24
C PRO A 102 -56.00 41.21 -20.72
N VAL A 103 -54.98 41.30 -21.57
CA VAL A 103 -55.04 41.02 -23.01
C VAL A 103 -54.24 39.76 -23.30
N ALA A 104 -54.83 38.80 -24.01
CA ALA A 104 -54.20 37.54 -24.37
C ALA A 104 -53.94 37.43 -25.87
N SER A 105 -52.86 36.76 -26.26
CA SER A 105 -52.66 36.35 -27.65
C SER A 105 -53.77 35.36 -28.05
N VAL A 106 -54.33 35.52 -29.24
CA VAL A 106 -55.29 34.54 -29.78
C VAL A 106 -54.52 33.27 -30.16
N VAL A 107 -55.05 32.11 -29.77
CA VAL A 107 -54.47 30.82 -30.16
C VAL A 107 -54.75 30.61 -31.65
N GLY A 108 -53.71 30.28 -32.42
CA GLY A 108 -53.83 29.97 -33.84
C GLY A 108 -52.62 29.19 -34.35
N ASP A 109 -52.47 29.09 -35.67
CA ASP A 109 -51.45 28.24 -36.31
C ASP A 109 -50.01 28.74 -36.09
N THR A 110 -49.83 29.97 -35.59
CA THR A 110 -48.51 30.53 -35.26
C THR A 110 -48.40 30.79 -33.76
N ALA A 111 -47.31 30.32 -33.17
CA ALA A 111 -47.00 30.52 -31.76
C ALA A 111 -46.70 32.00 -31.45
N PRO A 112 -47.24 32.57 -30.36
CA PRO A 112 -46.82 33.89 -29.90
C PRO A 112 -45.36 33.86 -29.44
N LEU A 113 -44.68 34.99 -29.64
CA LEU A 113 -43.26 35.15 -29.32
C LEU A 113 -43.04 36.26 -28.29
N LEU A 114 -41.98 36.10 -27.51
CA LEU A 114 -41.50 37.05 -26.52
C LEU A 114 -40.04 37.40 -26.85
N GLY A 115 -39.65 38.64 -26.55
CA GLY A 115 -38.29 39.12 -26.76
C GLY A 115 -38.00 40.37 -25.92
N PRO A 116 -36.82 40.96 -26.06
CA PRO A 116 -36.51 42.24 -25.43
C PRO A 116 -37.34 43.36 -26.05
N ARG A 117 -37.73 44.33 -25.22
CA ARG A 117 -38.40 45.55 -25.69
C ARG A 117 -37.60 46.28 -26.78
N LYS A 118 -38.31 46.90 -27.71
CA LYS A 118 -37.70 47.74 -28.75
C LYS A 118 -36.98 48.94 -28.13
N VAL A 119 -35.95 49.44 -28.79
CA VAL A 119 -35.24 50.66 -28.38
C VAL A 119 -35.53 51.77 -29.38
N GLY A 120 -36.27 52.79 -28.94
CA GLY A 120 -36.80 53.83 -29.83
C GLY A 120 -37.78 53.24 -30.84
N SER A 121 -37.47 53.37 -32.13
CA SER A 121 -38.23 52.78 -33.25
C SER A 121 -37.68 51.43 -33.73
N THR A 122 -36.56 50.94 -33.15
CA THR A 122 -35.87 49.75 -33.65
C THR A 122 -36.34 48.51 -32.91
N PHE A 123 -37.03 47.62 -33.63
CA PHE A 123 -37.42 46.31 -33.13
C PHE A 123 -36.19 45.41 -32.91
N ARG A 124 -36.27 44.53 -31.93
CA ARG A 124 -35.26 43.52 -31.63
C ARG A 124 -35.76 42.13 -31.99
N ALA A 125 -34.83 41.19 -32.11
CA ALA A 125 -35.15 39.80 -32.38
C ALA A 125 -36.00 39.19 -31.25
N MET A 126 -37.05 38.47 -31.61
CA MET A 126 -37.83 37.66 -30.68
C MET A 126 -37.08 36.36 -30.40
N SER A 127 -37.19 35.85 -29.17
CA SER A 127 -36.22 34.88 -28.69
C SER A 127 -36.79 33.83 -27.73
N VAL A 128 -38.09 33.87 -27.44
CA VAL A 128 -38.84 32.80 -26.77
C VAL A 128 -40.16 32.57 -27.49
N ALA A 129 -40.51 31.32 -27.76
CA ALA A 129 -41.78 30.91 -28.38
C ALA A 129 -42.64 30.12 -27.39
N VAL A 130 -43.96 30.31 -27.47
CA VAL A 130 -44.94 29.62 -26.61
C VAL A 130 -45.81 28.71 -27.49
N ILE A 131 -45.55 27.41 -27.45
CA ILE A 131 -46.25 26.40 -28.27
C ILE A 131 -47.43 25.80 -27.50
N GLY A 132 -48.59 25.65 -28.15
CA GLY A 132 -49.81 25.12 -27.53
C GLY A 132 -50.31 25.99 -26.37
N GLY A 133 -49.97 27.28 -26.41
CA GLY A 133 -50.21 28.21 -25.31
C GLY A 133 -50.52 29.63 -25.79
N LYS A 134 -50.81 30.49 -24.82
CA LYS A 134 -51.07 31.91 -25.01
C LYS A 134 -50.25 32.74 -24.03
N VAL A 135 -49.88 33.94 -24.48
CA VAL A 135 -49.28 34.99 -23.67
C VAL A 135 -50.39 35.96 -23.26
N THR A 136 -50.61 36.11 -21.96
CA THR A 136 -51.51 37.10 -21.39
C THR A 136 -50.68 38.17 -20.72
N TYR A 137 -50.96 39.44 -21.02
CA TYR A 137 -50.32 40.56 -20.34
C TYR A 137 -51.32 41.58 -19.84
N ASN A 138 -50.90 42.35 -18.84
CA ASN A 138 -51.65 43.49 -18.35
C ASN A 138 -50.66 44.62 -18.10
N LYS A 139 -50.81 45.73 -18.84
CA LYS A 139 -49.85 46.83 -18.83
C LYS A 139 -49.90 47.66 -17.53
N SER A 140 -51.08 47.74 -16.89
CA SER A 140 -51.23 48.47 -15.64
C SER A 140 -50.53 47.77 -14.47
N THR A 141 -50.60 46.44 -14.43
CA THR A 141 -49.94 45.60 -13.41
C THR A 141 -48.52 45.15 -13.79
N ARG A 142 -48.13 45.38 -15.05
CA ARG A 142 -46.88 44.89 -15.66
C ARG A 142 -46.70 43.37 -15.59
N ASN A 143 -47.78 42.63 -15.42
CA ASN A 143 -47.73 41.18 -15.32
C ASN A 143 -47.81 40.55 -16.71
N ILE A 144 -46.97 39.54 -16.93
CA ILE A 144 -47.02 38.67 -18.11
C ILE A 144 -47.19 37.24 -17.63
N THR A 145 -48.11 36.49 -18.22
CA THR A 145 -48.36 35.08 -17.93
C THR A 145 -48.34 34.29 -19.21
N ILE A 146 -47.61 33.17 -19.21
CA ILE A 146 -47.67 32.12 -20.21
C ILE A 146 -48.58 31.03 -19.66
N SER A 147 -49.59 30.64 -20.43
CA SER A 147 -50.56 29.62 -20.03
C SER A 147 -50.95 28.74 -21.22
N SER A 148 -51.55 27.60 -20.94
CA SER A 148 -52.08 26.68 -21.95
C SER A 148 -53.15 27.33 -22.83
N GLU A 149 -53.28 26.81 -24.06
CA GLU A 149 -54.29 27.25 -25.02
C GLU A 149 -55.72 27.03 -24.50
N VAL A 150 -55.95 25.85 -23.93
CA VAL A 150 -57.16 25.46 -23.20
C VAL A 150 -57.03 25.82 -21.74
N ASN A 151 -58.12 26.21 -21.07
CA ASN A 151 -58.13 26.46 -19.63
C ASN A 151 -57.95 25.16 -18.79
N ASN A 152 -57.44 24.08 -19.40
CA ASN A 152 -57.18 22.81 -18.77
C ASN A 152 -55.67 22.69 -18.47
N GLU A 153 -55.34 22.53 -17.19
CA GLU A 153 -53.95 22.35 -16.73
C GLU A 153 -53.30 21.05 -17.21
N GLN A 154 -54.09 20.11 -17.75
CA GLN A 154 -53.60 18.84 -18.31
C GLN A 154 -52.83 18.99 -19.64
N MET A 155 -52.87 20.15 -20.28
CA MET A 155 -52.16 20.42 -21.55
C MET A 155 -51.25 21.63 -21.41
N PRO A 156 -50.07 21.50 -20.78
CA PRO A 156 -49.19 22.64 -20.48
C PRO A 156 -48.71 23.36 -21.74
N ALA A 157 -48.47 24.67 -21.67
CA ALA A 157 -47.80 25.39 -22.76
C ALA A 157 -46.32 24.98 -22.80
N LYS A 158 -45.76 24.75 -23.99
CA LYS A 158 -44.32 24.48 -24.15
C LYS A 158 -43.57 25.78 -24.43
N VAL A 159 -42.56 26.06 -23.63
CA VAL A 159 -41.74 27.27 -23.71
C VAL A 159 -40.40 26.90 -24.35
N ARG A 160 -40.17 27.41 -25.56
CA ARG A 160 -38.95 27.15 -26.33
C ARG A 160 -38.10 28.42 -26.42
N LEU A 161 -36.81 28.30 -26.20
CA LEU A 161 -35.85 29.32 -26.64
C LEU A 161 -35.74 29.25 -28.16
N VAL A 162 -35.72 30.39 -28.82
CA VAL A 162 -35.61 30.46 -30.28
C VAL A 162 -34.60 31.52 -30.69
N GLN A 163 -33.95 31.32 -31.82
CA GLN A 163 -33.06 32.31 -32.41
C GLN A 163 -33.70 32.86 -33.68
N CYS A 164 -34.39 33.99 -33.54
CA CYS A 164 -34.82 34.76 -34.70
C CYS A 164 -33.74 35.76 -35.13
N PRO A 165 -33.61 36.00 -36.43
CA PRO A 165 -32.81 37.12 -36.91
C PRO A 165 -33.47 38.43 -36.51
N THR A 166 -32.68 39.51 -36.50
CA THR A 166 -33.21 40.86 -36.33
C THR A 166 -34.27 41.12 -37.41
N PRO A 167 -35.45 41.66 -37.05
CA PRO A 167 -36.54 41.85 -37.99
C PRO A 167 -36.12 42.64 -39.23
N SER A 168 -36.43 42.11 -40.41
CA SER A 168 -36.13 42.72 -41.71
C SER A 168 -37.41 42.87 -42.55
N ALA A 169 -37.29 43.34 -43.80
CA ALA A 169 -38.43 43.47 -44.71
C ALA A 169 -39.03 42.11 -45.13
N SER A 170 -38.27 41.01 -45.03
CA SER A 170 -38.74 39.66 -45.33
C SER A 170 -38.84 38.80 -44.08
N THR A 171 -39.81 37.87 -44.08
CA THR A 171 -39.92 36.82 -43.07
C THR A 171 -38.75 35.86 -43.26
N GLN A 172 -38.07 35.52 -42.17
CA GLN A 172 -36.95 34.58 -42.19
C GLN A 172 -37.28 33.36 -41.34
N ALA A 173 -36.73 32.20 -41.71
CA ALA A 173 -36.87 30.99 -40.91
C ALA A 173 -36.10 31.12 -39.59
N LEU A 174 -36.56 30.40 -38.56
CA LEU A 174 -35.81 30.28 -37.30
C LEU A 174 -34.52 29.50 -37.55
N SER A 175 -33.40 29.95 -36.99
CA SER A 175 -32.12 29.25 -37.16
C SER A 175 -31.93 28.11 -36.16
N LYS A 176 -32.40 28.32 -34.92
CA LYS A 176 -32.24 27.40 -33.78
C LYS A 176 -33.44 27.48 -32.84
N SER A 177 -33.75 26.36 -32.20
CA SER A 177 -34.76 26.29 -31.14
C SER A 177 -34.41 25.22 -30.11
N PHE A 178 -34.80 25.43 -28.86
CA PHE A 178 -34.60 24.47 -27.79
C PHE A 178 -35.77 24.52 -26.80
N ASN A 179 -36.43 23.38 -26.56
CA ASN A 179 -37.49 23.30 -25.55
C ASN A 179 -36.87 23.29 -24.15
N VAL A 180 -37.35 24.17 -23.27
CA VAL A 180 -36.75 24.34 -21.94
C VAL A 180 -37.72 24.10 -20.80
N PHE A 181 -39.02 24.33 -21.00
CA PHE A 181 -40.01 24.19 -19.94
C PHE A 181 -41.41 23.95 -20.51
N ASP A 182 -42.15 23.04 -19.89
CA ASP A 182 -43.56 22.80 -20.18
C ASP A 182 -44.40 23.16 -18.96
N GLY A 183 -45.23 24.20 -19.07
CA GLY A 183 -46.12 24.60 -17.99
C GLY A 183 -46.50 26.07 -18.03
N LYS A 184 -47.20 26.49 -16.99
CA LYS A 184 -47.56 27.88 -16.77
C LYS A 184 -46.37 28.64 -16.21
N MET A 185 -46.06 29.80 -16.79
CA MET A 185 -45.04 30.70 -16.26
C MET A 185 -45.61 32.10 -16.07
N SER A 186 -45.04 32.88 -15.16
CA SER A 186 -45.34 34.31 -15.04
C SER A 186 -44.09 35.12 -14.78
N HIS A 187 -44.10 36.35 -15.24
CA HIS A 187 -43.14 37.37 -14.88
C HIS A 187 -43.72 38.22 -13.74
N PRO A 188 -43.23 38.08 -12.49
CA PRO A 188 -43.67 38.89 -11.37
C PRO A 188 -43.00 40.27 -11.43
N SER A 189 -43.79 41.34 -11.52
CA SER A 189 -43.33 42.73 -11.75
C SER A 189 -42.41 43.34 -10.67
N LEU A 190 -42.10 42.61 -9.57
CA LEU A 190 -41.36 43.13 -8.42
C LEU A 190 -40.12 42.30 -8.01
N LEU A 191 -39.87 41.12 -8.60
CA LEU A 191 -38.94 40.12 -8.04
C LEU A 191 -37.85 39.59 -9.00
N GLY A 192 -37.50 40.37 -10.02
CA GLY A 192 -36.31 40.14 -10.86
C GLY A 192 -36.59 39.81 -12.32
N ASN A 193 -35.53 39.62 -13.09
CA ASN A 193 -35.60 39.39 -14.53
C ASN A 193 -36.09 37.97 -14.85
N GLY A 194 -36.93 37.85 -15.89
CA GLY A 194 -37.37 36.57 -16.46
C GLY A 194 -38.72 36.03 -15.98
N PHE A 195 -39.15 34.97 -16.66
CA PHE A 195 -40.38 34.21 -16.45
C PHE A 195 -40.08 33.03 -15.53
N ARG A 196 -40.94 32.79 -14.55
CA ARG A 196 -40.80 31.70 -13.56
C ARG A 196 -42.03 30.80 -13.59
N PRO A 197 -41.90 29.50 -13.29
CA PRO A 197 -43.04 28.61 -13.09
C PRO A 197 -44.07 29.22 -12.13
N ASN A 198 -45.35 29.13 -12.47
CA ASN A 198 -46.44 29.66 -11.65
C ASN A 198 -47.62 28.67 -11.56
N PRO A 199 -47.91 28.08 -10.38
CA PRO A 199 -47.24 28.32 -9.10
C PRO A 199 -45.78 27.85 -9.09
N ALA A 200 -44.97 28.35 -8.14
CA ALA A 200 -43.57 27.94 -8.02
C ALA A 200 -43.46 26.41 -7.86
N GLY A 201 -42.54 25.79 -8.61
CA GLY A 201 -42.36 24.34 -8.63
C GLY A 201 -43.39 23.56 -9.47
N SER A 202 -44.30 24.23 -10.18
CA SER A 202 -45.20 23.57 -11.14
C SER A 202 -44.56 23.41 -12.53
N GLY A 203 -45.21 22.59 -13.38
CA GLY A 203 -44.73 22.28 -14.73
C GLY A 203 -43.57 21.28 -14.75
N GLN A 204 -42.93 21.14 -15.90
CA GLN A 204 -41.84 20.23 -16.14
C GLN A 204 -40.68 20.98 -16.81
N ILE A 205 -39.49 20.92 -16.20
CA ILE A 205 -38.26 21.40 -16.83
C ILE A 205 -37.84 20.35 -17.85
N GLN A 206 -37.81 20.73 -19.13
CA GLN A 206 -37.42 19.81 -20.21
C GLN A 206 -35.91 19.76 -20.39
N ALA A 207 -35.24 20.89 -20.16
CA ALA A 207 -33.78 20.99 -20.13
C ALA A 207 -33.24 20.69 -18.73
N ASP A 208 -33.52 19.49 -18.24
CA ASP A 208 -33.15 19.05 -16.90
C ASP A 208 -31.87 18.20 -16.90
N PRO A 209 -30.74 18.71 -16.37
CA PRO A 209 -29.49 17.96 -16.33
C PRO A 209 -29.39 17.00 -15.13
N TRP A 210 -30.39 16.91 -14.25
CA TRP A 210 -30.32 16.03 -13.08
C TRP A 210 -30.63 14.57 -13.42
N PRO A 211 -29.85 13.61 -12.91
CA PRO A 211 -30.21 12.20 -12.97
C PRO A 211 -31.57 11.94 -12.31
N ILE A 212 -32.37 11.05 -12.90
CA ILE A 212 -33.70 10.70 -12.36
C ILE A 212 -33.62 10.12 -10.94
N SER A 213 -32.52 9.44 -10.62
CA SER A 213 -32.23 8.88 -9.30
C SER A 213 -32.05 9.96 -8.23
N ASP A 214 -31.46 11.12 -8.58
CA ASP A 214 -31.32 12.25 -7.65
C ASP A 214 -32.68 12.87 -7.33
N ARG A 215 -33.59 12.97 -8.32
CA ARG A 215 -34.96 13.44 -8.10
C ARG A 215 -35.76 12.48 -7.23
N GLN A 216 -35.74 11.19 -7.55
CA GLN A 216 -36.45 10.16 -6.79
C GLN A 216 -35.90 10.01 -5.36
N GLY A 217 -34.60 10.22 -5.17
CA GLY A 217 -33.95 10.21 -3.86
C GLY A 217 -34.23 11.46 -3.01
N GLY A 218 -34.89 12.48 -3.56
CA GLY A 218 -35.11 13.77 -2.90
C GLY A 218 -33.81 14.52 -2.63
N ASP A 219 -32.79 14.30 -3.47
CA ASP A 219 -31.47 14.89 -3.35
C ASP A 219 -31.41 16.29 -4.00
N ILE A 220 -32.44 16.67 -4.76
CA ILE A 220 -32.64 18.00 -5.35
C ILE A 220 -33.76 18.73 -4.60
N SER A 221 -33.49 19.97 -4.20
CA SER A 221 -34.41 20.81 -3.43
C SER A 221 -34.26 22.29 -3.78
N ALA A 222 -35.22 23.12 -3.35
CA ALA A 222 -35.21 24.56 -3.60
C ALA A 222 -34.95 24.92 -5.09
N GLU A 223 -35.48 24.09 -5.99
CA GLU A 223 -35.29 24.26 -7.42
C GLU A 223 -36.07 25.47 -7.91
N SER A 224 -35.41 26.31 -8.69
CA SER A 224 -36.02 27.44 -9.37
C SER A 224 -35.53 27.48 -10.80
N PHE A 225 -36.45 27.71 -11.72
CA PHE A 225 -36.17 27.83 -13.14
C PHE A 225 -36.64 29.19 -13.65
N VAL A 226 -35.82 29.84 -14.48
CA VAL A 226 -36.09 31.17 -15.02
C VAL A 226 -35.79 31.19 -16.50
N VAL A 227 -36.75 31.63 -17.31
CA VAL A 227 -36.54 31.90 -18.74
C VAL A 227 -36.49 33.41 -18.94
N THR A 228 -35.38 33.92 -19.48
CA THR A 228 -35.19 35.37 -19.67
C THR A 228 -35.15 35.70 -21.16
N PRO A 229 -36.24 36.26 -21.73
CA PRO A 229 -36.20 36.79 -23.09
C PRO A 229 -35.20 37.94 -23.21
N ALA A 230 -34.20 37.77 -24.07
CA ALA A 230 -33.17 38.77 -24.34
C ALA A 230 -32.69 38.66 -25.79
N ALA A 231 -31.71 39.47 -26.19
CA ALA A 231 -31.07 39.31 -27.50
C ALA A 231 -30.46 37.90 -27.67
N THR A 232 -29.90 37.38 -26.58
CA THR A 232 -29.53 35.97 -26.40
C THR A 232 -30.31 35.44 -25.21
N SER A 233 -31.51 34.92 -25.46
CA SER A 233 -32.33 34.37 -24.37
C SER A 233 -31.62 33.24 -23.65
N THR A 234 -31.81 33.21 -22.35
CA THR A 234 -31.25 32.17 -21.49
C THR A 234 -32.36 31.49 -20.70
N ALA A 235 -32.20 30.19 -20.49
CA ALA A 235 -32.95 29.44 -19.48
C ALA A 235 -31.97 29.06 -18.38
N VAL A 236 -32.25 29.49 -17.15
CA VAL A 236 -31.38 29.32 -15.99
C VAL A 236 -32.10 28.49 -14.94
N GLY A 237 -31.49 27.38 -14.54
CA GLY A 237 -31.90 26.60 -13.39
C GLY A 237 -30.96 26.82 -12.21
N ILE A 238 -31.52 26.81 -11.01
CA ILE A 238 -30.79 26.78 -9.74
C ILE A 238 -31.41 25.72 -8.85
N ALA A 239 -30.58 24.99 -8.10
CA ALA A 239 -31.06 24.01 -7.14
C ALA A 239 -30.08 23.82 -5.97
N ALA A 240 -30.60 23.43 -4.82
CA ALA A 240 -29.81 22.88 -3.74
C ALA A 240 -29.70 21.37 -3.90
N VAL A 241 -28.46 20.86 -3.89
CA VAL A 241 -28.13 19.45 -4.10
C VAL A 241 -27.60 18.87 -2.80
N ARG A 242 -28.14 17.72 -2.39
CA ARG A 242 -27.64 16.94 -1.26
C ARG A 242 -26.89 15.72 -1.76
N ARG A 243 -25.75 15.43 -1.16
CA ARG A 243 -25.01 14.17 -1.33
C ARG A 243 -24.85 13.50 0.03
N VAL A 244 -25.22 12.22 0.10
CA VAL A 244 -25.17 11.45 1.34
C VAL A 244 -24.02 10.45 1.24
N VAL A 245 -22.97 10.66 2.01
CA VAL A 245 -21.71 9.90 1.95
C VAL A 245 -21.40 9.29 3.32
N GLY A 246 -20.55 8.24 3.36
CA GLY A 246 -20.16 7.56 4.61
C GLY A 246 -20.82 6.19 4.82
N THR A 247 -20.22 5.36 5.67
CA THR A 247 -20.64 3.99 5.98
C THR A 247 -21.29 3.88 7.36
N ASP A 248 -20.55 4.26 8.41
CA ASP A 248 -20.98 4.11 9.81
C ASP A 248 -21.71 5.35 10.31
N VAL A 249 -21.27 6.51 9.83
CA VAL A 249 -21.90 7.80 10.09
C VAL A 249 -22.20 8.44 8.74
N LEU A 250 -23.48 8.53 8.41
CA LEU A 250 -23.93 9.19 7.19
C LEU A 250 -23.75 10.71 7.32
N VAL A 251 -23.07 11.30 6.35
CA VAL A 251 -22.77 12.73 6.27
C VAL A 251 -23.52 13.33 5.09
N ASN A 252 -24.29 14.38 5.36
CA ASN A 252 -25.03 15.13 4.34
C ASN A 252 -24.21 16.34 3.87
N LEU A 253 -23.60 16.22 2.70
CA LEU A 253 -22.94 17.34 2.03
C LEU A 253 -23.97 18.09 1.18
N SER A 254 -24.04 19.42 1.35
CA SER A 254 -25.01 20.25 0.65
C SER A 254 -24.32 21.26 -0.27
N PHE A 255 -24.85 21.43 -1.48
CA PHE A 255 -24.30 22.29 -2.50
C PHE A 255 -25.39 23.16 -3.13
N ASN A 256 -25.00 24.29 -3.71
CA ASN A 256 -25.84 25.11 -4.56
C ASN A 256 -25.33 24.95 -6.00
N ALA A 257 -26.16 24.45 -6.88
CA ALA A 257 -25.88 24.30 -8.30
C ALA A 257 -26.67 25.33 -9.11
N ASN A 258 -26.07 25.81 -10.19
CA ASN A 258 -26.76 26.55 -11.23
C ASN A 258 -26.38 26.02 -12.61
N TRP A 259 -27.27 26.19 -13.57
CA TRP A 259 -27.04 25.78 -14.95
C TRP A 259 -27.80 26.66 -15.93
N THR A 260 -27.27 26.83 -17.14
CA THR A 260 -27.82 27.74 -18.15
C THR A 260 -27.77 27.14 -19.55
N PHE A 261 -28.79 27.44 -20.36
CA PHE A 261 -28.89 27.11 -21.78
C PHE A 261 -29.23 28.35 -22.62
N THR A 262 -28.85 28.33 -23.90
CA THR A 262 -29.38 29.23 -24.94
C THR A 262 -30.24 28.45 -25.94
N ALA A 263 -30.71 29.12 -27.00
CA ALA A 263 -31.46 28.48 -28.09
C ALA A 263 -30.66 27.40 -28.86
N ASP A 264 -29.33 27.37 -28.72
CA ASP A 264 -28.48 26.31 -29.27
C ASP A 264 -28.56 25.00 -28.46
N GLY A 265 -29.17 25.02 -27.26
CA GLY A 265 -29.42 23.83 -26.45
C GLY A 265 -28.18 23.29 -25.73
N TRP A 266 -28.06 21.96 -25.67
CA TRP A 266 -27.03 21.23 -24.94
C TRP A 266 -25.57 21.60 -25.27
N PRO A 267 -25.22 21.99 -26.52
CA PRO A 267 -23.91 22.56 -26.84
C PRO A 267 -23.54 23.83 -26.06
N THR A 268 -24.53 24.62 -25.63
CA THR A 268 -24.32 25.86 -24.83
C THR A 268 -24.51 25.66 -23.34
N PHE A 269 -24.69 24.42 -22.91
CA PHE A 269 -24.87 24.08 -21.52
C PHE A 269 -23.64 24.49 -20.70
N THR A 270 -23.88 25.36 -19.71
CA THR A 270 -22.89 25.76 -18.72
C THR A 270 -23.45 25.53 -17.32
N SER A 271 -22.57 25.21 -16.37
CA SER A 271 -22.97 24.92 -14.99
C SER A 271 -21.91 25.37 -14.00
N ALA A 272 -22.34 25.77 -12.80
CA ALA A 272 -21.46 26.04 -11.68
C ALA A 272 -22.01 25.45 -10.38
N ILE A 273 -21.13 25.22 -9.41
CA ILE A 273 -21.50 24.67 -8.12
C ILE A 273 -20.66 25.28 -7.00
N SER A 274 -21.27 25.43 -5.83
CA SER A 274 -20.59 25.85 -4.60
C SER A 274 -21.09 25.03 -3.42
N ALA A 275 -20.23 24.79 -2.43
CA ALA A 275 -20.63 24.19 -1.16
C ALA A 275 -21.48 25.19 -0.36
N LYS A 276 -22.49 24.70 0.35
CA LYS A 276 -23.20 25.51 1.35
C LYS A 276 -22.28 25.77 2.55
N LEU A 277 -22.48 26.91 3.19
CA LEU A 277 -21.82 27.24 4.44
C LEU A 277 -22.14 26.17 5.50
N ASN A 278 -21.16 25.84 6.34
CA ASN A 278 -21.30 24.85 7.43
C ASN A 278 -21.60 23.43 6.94
N ASN A 279 -21.14 23.06 5.74
CA ASN A 279 -21.09 21.65 5.39
C ASN A 279 -20.29 20.89 6.46
N PRO A 280 -20.78 19.73 6.93
CA PRO A 280 -19.99 18.87 7.79
C PRO A 280 -18.69 18.46 7.08
N ALA A 281 -17.67 18.15 7.88
CA ALA A 281 -16.46 17.54 7.33
C ALA A 281 -16.84 16.24 6.60
N PRO A 282 -16.31 15.98 5.40
CA PRO A 282 -16.45 14.69 4.76
C PRO A 282 -15.98 13.57 5.70
N PRO A 283 -16.58 12.37 5.62
CA PRO A 283 -16.14 11.26 6.46
C PRO A 283 -14.69 10.89 6.14
N ASP A 284 -13.98 10.47 7.18
CA ASP A 284 -12.61 9.98 7.08
C ASP A 284 -12.52 8.79 6.11
N PHE A 285 -11.35 8.66 5.49
CA PHE A 285 -11.08 7.66 4.48
C PHE A 285 -9.85 6.86 4.87
N ALA A 286 -10.05 5.60 5.28
CA ALA A 286 -8.98 4.75 5.82
C ALA A 286 -8.11 5.49 6.87
N SER A 287 -8.76 6.20 7.81
CA SER A 287 -8.17 7.07 8.84
C SER A 287 -7.58 8.42 8.37
N LEU A 288 -7.60 8.73 7.07
CA LEU A 288 -7.22 10.03 6.53
C LEU A 288 -8.39 11.01 6.56
N LEU A 289 -8.11 12.25 6.94
CA LEU A 289 -9.04 13.37 6.87
C LEU A 289 -9.16 13.83 5.41
N VAL A 290 -10.38 13.93 4.90
CA VAL A 290 -10.65 14.37 3.51
C VAL A 290 -11.15 15.81 3.50
N GLY A 291 -10.48 16.66 2.72
CA GLY A 291 -10.90 18.03 2.45
C GLY A 291 -11.38 18.19 1.01
N LEU A 292 -12.52 18.86 0.80
CA LEU A 292 -13.04 19.15 -0.55
C LEU A 292 -12.47 20.47 -1.14
N GLY A 293 -11.88 21.32 -0.30
CA GLY A 293 -11.43 22.66 -0.72
C GLY A 293 -12.58 23.55 -1.22
N ALA A 294 -12.22 24.66 -1.88
CA ALA A 294 -13.17 25.66 -2.39
C ALA A 294 -13.41 25.56 -3.91
N GLN A 295 -12.54 24.85 -4.64
CA GLN A 295 -12.63 24.72 -6.09
C GLN A 295 -13.49 23.52 -6.46
N LEU A 296 -14.78 23.78 -6.67
CA LEU A 296 -15.78 22.78 -7.01
C LEU A 296 -16.24 22.94 -8.46
N ALA A 297 -16.45 21.82 -9.13
CA ALA A 297 -17.01 21.74 -10.47
C ALA A 297 -18.12 20.68 -10.54
N LEU A 298 -19.08 20.86 -11.45
CA LEU A 298 -20.03 19.82 -11.81
C LEU A 298 -19.47 19.04 -12.99
N ASP A 299 -19.28 17.74 -12.80
CA ASP A 299 -18.95 16.85 -13.89
C ASP A 299 -20.22 16.62 -14.71
N VAL A 300 -20.07 16.67 -16.04
CA VAL A 300 -21.16 16.57 -16.99
C VAL A 300 -20.81 15.49 -18.00
N SER A 301 -21.80 14.71 -18.43
CA SER A 301 -21.62 13.77 -19.53
C SER A 301 -21.04 14.45 -20.77
N ALA A 302 -20.24 13.68 -21.52
CA ALA A 302 -19.57 14.15 -22.73
C ALA A 302 -20.58 14.72 -23.75
N VAL A 303 -20.12 15.70 -24.54
CA VAL A 303 -20.93 16.28 -25.61
C VAL A 303 -21.13 15.22 -26.69
N ASN A 304 -22.39 14.91 -27.01
CA ASN A 304 -22.75 14.01 -28.10
C ASN A 304 -23.84 14.66 -28.97
N GLY A 305 -23.47 15.66 -29.75
CA GLY A 305 -24.40 16.46 -30.56
C GLY A 305 -25.47 17.14 -29.68
N ASP A 306 -26.74 16.96 -30.06
CA ASP A 306 -27.90 17.50 -29.36
C ASP A 306 -28.43 16.58 -28.25
N ALA A 307 -27.71 15.50 -27.91
CA ALA A 307 -28.11 14.59 -26.85
C ALA A 307 -28.13 15.28 -25.48
N ALA A 308 -29.10 14.88 -24.66
CA ALA A 308 -29.22 15.39 -23.29
C ALA A 308 -27.96 15.14 -22.48
N ARG A 309 -27.52 16.16 -21.75
CA ARG A 309 -26.34 16.08 -20.89
C ARG A 309 -26.78 16.02 -19.44
N VAL A 310 -26.17 15.11 -18.68
CA VAL A 310 -26.52 14.89 -17.28
C VAL A 310 -25.33 15.17 -16.37
N PHE A 311 -25.62 15.64 -15.16
CA PHE A 311 -24.61 15.74 -14.12
C PHE A 311 -24.18 14.36 -13.66
N THR A 312 -22.88 14.08 -13.73
CA THR A 312 -22.30 12.77 -13.41
C THR A 312 -21.56 12.77 -12.07
N GLY A 313 -21.30 13.93 -11.48
CA GLY A 313 -20.61 14.06 -10.19
C GLY A 313 -20.36 15.50 -9.77
N ILE A 314 -19.98 15.68 -8.51
CA ILE A 314 -19.46 16.95 -7.98
C ILE A 314 -17.98 16.75 -7.70
N ARG A 315 -17.12 17.50 -8.37
CA ARG A 315 -15.67 17.37 -8.29
C ARG A 315 -15.07 18.49 -7.47
N ALA A 316 -14.36 18.12 -6.42
CA ALA A 316 -13.40 18.96 -5.73
C ALA A 316 -12.04 18.87 -6.43
N GLN A 317 -11.70 19.90 -7.19
CA GLN A 317 -10.47 19.95 -7.99
C GLN A 317 -9.22 20.20 -7.13
N ALA A 318 -9.39 20.89 -6.00
CA ALA A 318 -8.34 21.16 -5.03
C ALA A 318 -8.63 20.44 -3.70
N GLY A 319 -9.01 19.16 -3.80
CA GLY A 319 -9.20 18.31 -2.63
C GLY A 319 -7.87 17.96 -1.97
N THR A 320 -7.94 17.52 -0.71
CA THR A 320 -6.77 17.07 0.04
C THR A 320 -7.09 15.82 0.84
N VAL A 321 -6.10 14.95 0.96
CA VAL A 321 -6.06 13.90 1.99
C VAL A 321 -4.99 14.27 3.00
N THR A 322 -5.33 14.19 4.27
CA THR A 322 -4.47 14.63 5.38
C THR A 322 -4.42 13.53 6.43
N GLN A 323 -3.22 13.14 6.84
CA GLN A 323 -3.05 12.28 8.01
C GLN A 323 -3.57 12.99 9.26
N ARG A 324 -4.02 12.24 10.25
CA ARG A 324 -4.45 12.85 11.50
C ARG A 324 -3.29 13.59 12.18
N PRO A 325 -3.56 14.68 12.93
CA PRO A 325 -2.50 15.45 13.58
C PRO A 325 -1.60 14.61 14.49
N GLU A 326 -2.15 13.56 15.12
CA GLU A 326 -1.40 12.64 15.99
C GLU A 326 -0.37 11.79 15.23
N LEU A 327 -0.50 11.69 13.90
CA LEU A 327 0.39 10.95 13.00
C LEU A 327 1.31 11.88 12.20
N GLY A 328 1.34 13.19 12.49
CA GLY A 328 2.22 14.16 11.82
C GLY A 328 1.49 15.14 10.89
N GLY A 329 0.20 14.93 10.60
CA GLY A 329 -0.63 15.91 9.90
C GLY A 329 -0.24 16.17 8.43
N ALA A 330 0.56 15.30 7.83
CA ALA A 330 1.01 15.45 6.45
C ALA A 330 -0.18 15.44 5.48
N SER A 331 -0.10 16.25 4.43
CA SER A 331 -1.20 16.41 3.45
C SER A 331 -0.69 16.26 2.01
N LYS A 332 -1.53 15.69 1.13
CA LYS A 332 -1.30 15.62 -0.31
C LYS A 332 -2.53 16.07 -1.09
N PRO A 333 -2.34 16.72 -2.26
CA PRO A 333 -3.44 17.10 -3.12
C PRO A 333 -4.02 15.86 -3.81
N VAL A 334 -5.35 15.80 -3.86
CA VAL A 334 -6.13 14.81 -4.62
C VAL A 334 -7.32 15.50 -5.26
N GLN A 335 -7.96 14.84 -6.21
CA GLN A 335 -9.31 15.23 -6.61
C GLN A 335 -10.33 14.34 -5.90
N VAL A 336 -11.41 14.92 -5.39
CA VAL A 336 -12.50 14.16 -4.76
C VAL A 336 -13.75 14.29 -5.62
N VAL A 337 -14.27 13.18 -6.12
CA VAL A 337 -15.50 13.17 -6.92
C VAL A 337 -16.63 12.55 -6.09
N VAL A 338 -17.66 13.34 -5.82
CA VAL A 338 -18.88 12.89 -5.15
C VAL A 338 -19.89 12.47 -6.22
N LEU A 339 -20.08 11.17 -6.38
CA LEU A 339 -20.93 10.55 -7.38
C LEU A 339 -22.40 10.54 -6.94
N PRO A 340 -23.36 10.72 -7.88
CA PRO A 340 -24.78 10.68 -7.61
C PRO A 340 -25.30 9.26 -7.33
N ARG A 341 -26.57 9.17 -6.96
CA ARG A 341 -27.23 7.89 -6.64
C ARG A 341 -27.36 7.00 -7.87
N GLY A 342 -27.13 5.72 -7.66
CA GLY A 342 -27.32 4.70 -8.69
C GLY A 342 -26.26 4.73 -9.79
N VAL A 343 -25.19 5.52 -9.65
CA VAL A 343 -24.05 5.45 -10.56
C VAL A 343 -23.25 4.20 -10.26
N ALA A 344 -22.98 3.43 -11.31
CA ALA A 344 -22.10 2.28 -11.24
C ALA A 344 -20.67 2.72 -11.04
N ILE A 345 -20.01 2.05 -10.12
CA ILE A 345 -18.59 2.22 -9.91
C ILE A 345 -17.85 1.41 -10.99
N PRO A 346 -17.02 2.04 -11.85
CA PRO A 346 -16.48 1.44 -13.09
C PRO A 346 -15.66 0.13 -13.01
N ILE A 347 -15.43 -0.43 -11.81
CA ILE A 347 -14.56 -1.61 -11.61
C ILE A 347 -15.29 -2.78 -10.93
N ILE A 348 -16.38 -2.52 -10.21
CA ILE A 348 -16.97 -3.50 -9.27
C ILE A 348 -18.45 -3.77 -9.51
N ASP A 349 -19.05 -3.14 -10.53
CA ASP A 349 -20.48 -3.24 -10.84
C ASP A 349 -21.42 -2.96 -9.64
N VAL A 350 -20.90 -2.29 -8.60
CA VAL A 350 -21.69 -1.84 -7.45
C VAL A 350 -22.24 -0.45 -7.74
N LEU A 351 -23.55 -0.29 -7.56
CA LEU A 351 -24.23 0.99 -7.67
C LEU A 351 -24.13 1.76 -6.36
N CYS A 352 -23.94 3.07 -6.43
CA CYS A 352 -24.02 3.93 -5.26
C CYS A 352 -25.43 3.89 -4.63
N PRO A 353 -25.60 3.35 -3.40
CA PRO A 353 -26.90 3.22 -2.75
C PRO A 353 -27.51 4.59 -2.43
N ALA A 354 -26.67 5.58 -2.10
CA ALA A 354 -27.04 6.98 -1.93
C ALA A 354 -26.11 7.92 -2.71
N SER A 355 -24.96 8.33 -2.17
CA SER A 355 -23.89 8.94 -2.95
C SER A 355 -22.58 8.24 -2.58
N CYS A 356 -21.60 8.26 -3.49
CA CYS A 356 -20.27 7.74 -3.19
C CYS A 356 -19.23 8.84 -3.27
N MET A 357 -18.14 8.69 -2.53
CA MET A 357 -16.93 9.46 -2.78
C MET A 357 -15.90 8.59 -3.47
N ASP A 358 -15.29 9.13 -4.51
CA ASP A 358 -14.26 8.50 -5.33
C ASP A 358 -13.02 9.43 -5.33
N LEU A 359 -11.91 8.93 -4.79
CA LEU A 359 -10.64 9.67 -4.80
C LEU A 359 -9.93 9.45 -6.13
N ARG A 360 -9.44 10.55 -6.70
CA ARG A 360 -8.85 10.61 -8.03
C ARG A 360 -7.48 11.27 -7.98
N GLY A 361 -6.65 10.95 -8.96
CA GLY A 361 -5.37 11.60 -9.18
C GLY A 361 -5.52 13.12 -9.33
N PRO A 362 -4.51 13.92 -8.96
CA PRO A 362 -4.54 15.38 -9.11
C PRO A 362 -4.72 15.82 -10.57
N THR A 363 -4.39 14.93 -11.53
CA THR A 363 -4.48 15.14 -12.97
C THR A 363 -5.75 14.54 -13.61
N ASP A 364 -6.64 13.91 -12.83
CA ASP A 364 -7.92 13.38 -13.35
C ASP A 364 -8.76 14.51 -13.99
N ALA A 365 -9.47 14.18 -15.06
CA ALA A 365 -10.29 15.14 -15.78
C ALA A 365 -11.71 14.62 -15.98
N ALA A 366 -12.68 15.53 -15.95
CA ALA A 366 -14.08 15.21 -16.21
C ALA A 366 -14.24 14.61 -17.62
N GLY A 367 -15.03 13.53 -17.74
CA GLY A 367 -15.37 12.91 -19.02
C GLY A 367 -14.32 11.94 -19.59
N GLN A 368 -13.23 11.64 -18.87
CA GLN A 368 -12.35 10.52 -19.25
C GLN A 368 -13.10 9.19 -19.14
N SER A 369 -12.87 8.29 -20.10
CA SER A 369 -13.49 6.95 -20.13
C SER A 369 -12.99 6.06 -18.98
N ILE A 370 -11.74 6.27 -18.55
CA ILE A 370 -11.12 5.57 -17.43
C ILE A 370 -10.66 6.64 -16.43
N PRO A 371 -11.25 6.68 -15.24
CA PRO A 371 -10.77 7.48 -14.11
C PRO A 371 -9.28 7.33 -13.81
N ASP A 372 -8.54 8.44 -13.71
CA ASP A 372 -7.22 8.44 -13.08
C ASP A 372 -7.40 8.35 -11.57
N ARG A 373 -7.06 7.19 -11.02
CA ARG A 373 -7.13 6.93 -9.58
C ARG A 373 -5.75 6.77 -8.95
N ILE A 374 -4.72 7.29 -9.60
CA ILE A 374 -3.34 7.24 -9.11
C ILE A 374 -3.07 8.52 -8.32
N TRP A 375 -2.87 8.40 -7.01
CA TRP A 375 -2.53 9.51 -6.12
C TRP A 375 -1.60 9.06 -5.00
N ALA A 376 -0.81 9.99 -4.46
CA ALA A 376 0.18 9.69 -3.43
C ALA A 376 -0.41 9.82 -2.01
N MET A 377 -0.12 8.85 -1.14
CA MET A 377 -0.42 8.97 0.29
C MET A 377 0.47 10.06 0.94
N PRO A 378 -0.06 10.81 1.94
CA PRO A 378 0.78 11.72 2.70
C PRO A 378 1.77 10.94 3.59
N ASP A 379 3.03 11.36 3.60
CA ASP A 379 4.11 10.87 4.50
C ASP A 379 4.31 9.34 4.52
N VAL A 380 4.07 8.69 3.38
CA VAL A 380 4.44 7.29 3.15
C VAL A 380 5.27 7.24 1.88
N HIS A 381 6.56 6.90 2.01
CA HIS A 381 7.45 6.60 0.90
C HIS A 381 7.51 5.09 0.71
N THR A 382 6.66 4.57 -0.17
CA THR A 382 6.78 3.19 -0.66
C THR A 382 7.72 3.16 -1.87
N ASN A 383 8.52 2.11 -1.98
CA ASN A 383 9.34 1.81 -3.16
C ASN A 383 8.50 1.28 -4.36
N VAL A 384 7.18 1.25 -4.21
CA VAL A 384 6.17 0.94 -5.24
C VAL A 384 5.16 2.08 -5.29
N ASP A 385 4.76 2.50 -6.50
CA ASP A 385 3.70 3.50 -6.67
C ASP A 385 2.45 3.07 -5.89
N ALA A 386 2.04 3.83 -4.88
CA ALA A 386 0.81 3.57 -4.16
C ALA A 386 -0.37 3.72 -5.14
N LYS A 387 -1.12 2.65 -5.40
CA LYS A 387 -2.34 2.69 -6.24
C LYS A 387 -3.59 2.45 -5.38
N THR A 388 -3.60 2.99 -4.16
CA THR A 388 -4.73 2.86 -3.24
C THR A 388 -5.92 3.72 -3.70
N VAL A 389 -7.05 3.08 -3.94
CA VAL A 389 -8.38 3.64 -4.18
C VAL A 389 -9.37 3.03 -3.18
N VAL A 390 -9.77 3.76 -2.15
CA VAL A 390 -10.91 3.31 -1.33
C VAL A 390 -12.20 3.87 -1.91
N MET A 391 -13.27 3.07 -1.88
CA MET A 391 -14.60 3.49 -2.25
C MET A 391 -15.52 3.30 -1.06
N ASN A 392 -16.22 4.37 -0.74
CA ASN A 392 -17.11 4.44 0.40
C ASN A 392 -18.55 4.60 -0.09
N SER A 393 -19.40 3.65 0.30
CA SER A 393 -20.84 3.66 0.05
C SER A 393 -21.59 3.24 1.32
N ALA A 394 -22.83 3.70 1.51
CA ALA A 394 -23.61 3.36 2.71
C ALA A 394 -23.70 1.84 2.91
N GLY A 395 -23.09 1.34 3.98
CA GLY A 395 -23.03 -0.09 4.32
C GLY A 395 -21.88 -0.89 3.68
N VAL A 396 -21.04 -0.31 2.82
CA VAL A 396 -19.90 -1.00 2.19
C VAL A 396 -18.71 -0.04 2.01
N MET A 397 -17.61 -0.31 2.73
CA MET A 397 -16.30 0.30 2.49
C MET A 397 -15.41 -0.72 1.77
N GLN A 398 -14.91 -0.37 0.59
CA GLN A 398 -14.01 -1.24 -0.18
C GLN A 398 -12.70 -0.51 -0.43
N VAL A 399 -11.64 -1.01 0.18
CA VAL A 399 -10.26 -0.52 0.00
C VAL A 399 -9.69 -1.28 -1.18
N TYR A 400 -9.68 -0.68 -2.37
CA TYR A 400 -8.87 -1.19 -3.47
C TYR A 400 -7.49 -0.62 -3.30
N SER A 401 -6.49 -1.46 -3.32
CA SER A 401 -5.13 -0.98 -3.36
C SER A 401 -4.30 -2.11 -3.91
N THR A 402 -3.38 -1.79 -4.81
CA THR A 402 -2.35 -2.75 -5.19
C THR A 402 -1.29 -2.92 -4.09
N ASP A 403 -1.45 -2.17 -3.01
CA ASP A 403 -0.61 -2.00 -1.83
C ASP A 403 -1.32 -2.50 -0.55
N HIS A 404 -2.66 -2.59 -0.55
CA HIS A 404 -3.42 -3.43 0.35
C HIS A 404 -3.19 -4.87 -0.08
N PRO A 405 -3.00 -5.81 0.85
CA PRO A 405 -2.87 -7.22 0.54
C PRO A 405 -4.23 -7.72 0.05
N ASP A 406 -4.56 -7.40 -1.19
CA ASP A 406 -5.68 -7.99 -1.86
C ASP A 406 -5.18 -9.33 -2.38
N LEU A 407 -5.79 -10.38 -1.83
CA LEU A 407 -5.79 -11.78 -2.23
C LEU A 407 -6.40 -11.91 -3.64
N VAL A 408 -5.96 -11.08 -4.59
CA VAL A 408 -6.33 -11.20 -5.98
C VAL A 408 -5.53 -12.38 -6.51
N ASP A 409 -6.26 -13.46 -6.74
CA ASP A 409 -5.82 -14.71 -7.39
C ASP A 409 -5.27 -15.83 -6.50
N GLY A 410 -5.70 -15.98 -5.24
CA GLY A 410 -5.64 -17.29 -4.55
C GLY A 410 -4.30 -18.04 -4.57
N ALA A 411 -3.21 -17.32 -4.82
CA ALA A 411 -1.89 -17.86 -5.06
C ALA A 411 -1.10 -17.68 -3.77
N GLN A 412 -0.51 -18.77 -3.32
CA GLN A 412 0.42 -18.87 -2.19
C GLN A 412 1.73 -18.12 -2.50
N GLY A 413 1.65 -16.82 -2.80
CA GLY A 413 2.80 -15.97 -3.10
C GLY A 413 3.31 -15.26 -1.85
N ALA A 414 4.62 -15.35 -1.62
CA ALA A 414 5.33 -14.55 -0.63
C ALA A 414 5.17 -13.04 -0.93
N ILE A 415 4.86 -12.25 0.10
CA ILE A 415 4.64 -10.81 0.05
C ILE A 415 5.81 -10.11 0.77
N GLY A 416 6.68 -9.40 0.04
CA GLY A 416 7.66 -8.47 0.65
C GLY A 416 7.25 -7.01 0.38
N LYS A 417 7.00 -6.21 1.42
CA LYS A 417 6.67 -4.78 1.29
C LYS A 417 7.52 -3.91 2.22
N GLU A 418 8.06 -2.83 1.69
CA GLU A 418 8.89 -1.86 2.43
C GLU A 418 8.10 -0.56 2.60
N PHE A 419 7.99 -0.08 3.83
CA PHE A 419 7.27 1.16 4.17
C PHE A 419 8.26 2.12 4.84
N SER A 420 8.75 3.11 4.08
CA SER A 420 9.62 4.13 4.64
C SER A 420 8.79 5.35 5.05
N PHE A 421 8.92 5.75 6.31
CA PHE A 421 8.53 7.07 6.80
C PHE A 421 9.79 7.94 6.86
N ASP A 422 9.67 9.27 6.75
CA ASP A 422 10.85 10.16 6.70
C ASP A 422 11.78 10.05 7.93
N ALA A 423 11.23 9.62 9.09
CA ALA A 423 11.99 9.43 10.33
C ALA A 423 12.30 7.95 10.67
N PHE A 424 11.57 7.00 10.08
CA PHE A 424 11.64 5.58 10.43
C PHE A 424 11.59 4.73 9.16
N LYS A 425 12.57 3.85 9.00
CA LYS A 425 12.55 2.88 7.91
C LYS A 425 12.07 1.55 8.45
N ALA A 426 10.85 1.15 8.09
CA ALA A 426 10.26 -0.12 8.48
C ALA A 426 9.97 -1.00 7.25
N SER A 427 10.19 -2.30 7.37
CA SER A 427 9.84 -3.29 6.36
C SER A 427 9.08 -4.43 7.00
N VAL A 428 8.01 -4.87 6.36
CA VAL A 428 7.27 -6.06 6.80
C VAL A 428 7.15 -7.00 5.60
N SER A 429 7.56 -8.25 5.79
CA SER A 429 7.36 -9.30 4.80
C SER A 429 6.56 -10.45 5.39
N VAL A 430 5.75 -11.07 4.55
CA VAL A 430 4.91 -12.22 4.86
C VAL A 430 5.25 -13.29 3.84
N ASP A 431 5.91 -14.36 4.26
CA ASP A 431 6.33 -15.45 3.38
C ASP A 431 5.61 -16.74 3.78
N TYR A 432 5.39 -17.67 2.83
CA TYR A 432 4.89 -19.01 3.13
C TYR A 432 6.07 -19.98 3.07
N THR A 433 6.71 -20.19 4.21
CA THR A 433 7.99 -20.90 4.33
C THR A 433 8.09 -21.64 5.66
N GLN A 434 9.13 -22.44 5.82
CA GLN A 434 9.38 -23.17 7.06
C GLN A 434 9.76 -22.22 8.18
N CYS A 435 8.99 -22.24 9.26
CA CYS A 435 9.28 -21.46 10.45
C CYS A 435 10.60 -21.90 11.11
N GLY A 436 11.65 -21.09 10.98
CA GLY A 436 12.97 -21.43 11.53
C GLY A 436 13.74 -22.50 10.75
N GLY A 437 13.37 -22.75 9.49
CA GLY A 437 14.10 -23.67 8.59
C GLY A 437 13.84 -25.16 8.83
N VAL A 438 12.83 -25.51 9.64
CA VAL A 438 12.45 -26.89 9.93
C VAL A 438 10.92 -26.98 10.09
N GLY A 439 10.31 -28.04 9.56
CA GLY A 439 8.88 -28.31 9.71
C GLY A 439 8.02 -27.98 8.47
N PRO A 440 6.68 -27.97 8.61
CA PRO A 440 5.78 -27.62 7.51
C PRO A 440 5.87 -26.13 7.18
N ASP A 441 5.59 -25.77 5.92
CA ASP A 441 5.48 -24.38 5.51
C ASP A 441 4.28 -23.72 6.19
N VAL A 442 4.53 -22.56 6.77
CA VAL A 442 3.53 -21.73 7.46
C VAL A 442 3.71 -20.29 7.03
N TRP A 443 2.71 -19.45 7.34
CA TRP A 443 2.86 -18.01 7.14
C TRP A 443 3.86 -17.44 8.15
N VAL A 444 4.98 -16.92 7.67
CA VAL A 444 6.02 -16.27 8.46
C VAL A 444 5.96 -14.77 8.21
N ILE A 445 5.71 -13.99 9.25
CA ILE A 445 5.72 -12.54 9.21
C ILE A 445 7.04 -12.06 9.81
N THR A 446 7.87 -11.40 9.03
CA THR A 446 9.06 -10.70 9.53
C THR A 446 8.84 -9.21 9.45
N GLY A 447 9.19 -8.50 10.52
CA GLY A 447 9.19 -7.06 10.55
C GLY A 447 10.54 -6.56 11.02
N ASP A 448 11.10 -5.58 10.32
CA ASP A 448 12.35 -4.91 10.67
C ASP A 448 12.11 -3.41 10.67
N THR A 449 12.66 -2.71 11.67
CA THR A 449 12.65 -1.25 11.72
C THR A 449 14.03 -0.74 12.07
N THR A 450 14.41 0.37 11.44
CA THR A 450 15.66 1.06 11.70
C THR A 450 15.38 2.55 11.90
N MET A 451 16.06 3.13 12.88
CA MET A 451 16.03 4.54 13.20
C MET A 451 17.46 5.07 13.20
N ALA A 452 17.72 6.09 12.40
CA ALA A 452 18.97 6.82 12.44
C ALA A 452 18.97 7.76 13.66
N LEU A 453 20.09 7.81 14.39
CA LEU A 453 20.25 8.73 15.51
C LEU A 453 20.51 10.15 14.97
N PRO A 454 19.76 11.18 15.42
CA PRO A 454 19.99 12.55 14.99
C PRO A 454 21.44 12.97 15.27
N ASN A 455 22.11 13.52 14.25
CA ASN A 455 23.50 14.03 14.32
C ASN A 455 24.62 13.01 14.62
N ILE A 456 24.37 11.68 14.56
CA ILE A 456 25.42 10.66 14.81
C ILE A 456 25.86 9.89 13.54
N GLY A 457 25.23 10.13 12.39
CA GLY A 457 25.73 9.64 11.10
C GLY A 457 24.60 9.50 10.09
N ALA A 458 24.85 9.92 8.85
CA ALA A 458 23.93 9.70 7.73
C ALA A 458 23.78 8.19 7.46
N ALA A 459 22.59 7.80 6.97
CA ALA A 459 22.27 6.47 6.49
C ALA A 459 23.42 5.91 5.62
N GLY A 460 24.20 4.97 6.17
CA GLY A 460 25.34 4.36 5.49
C GLY A 460 26.55 4.05 6.36
N ALA A 461 26.68 4.63 7.57
CA ALA A 461 27.85 4.41 8.42
C ALA A 461 27.49 3.97 9.86
N GLY A 462 27.08 2.71 10.00
CA GLY A 462 27.26 1.90 11.24
C GLY A 462 26.69 2.41 12.56
N GLY A 463 25.76 3.38 12.56
CA GLY A 463 25.15 3.92 13.79
C GLY A 463 23.63 4.00 13.68
N GLY A 464 22.91 3.39 14.62
CA GLY A 464 21.45 3.37 14.60
C GLY A 464 20.83 2.45 15.65
N ILE A 465 19.51 2.57 15.80
CA ILE A 465 18.69 1.61 16.55
C ILE A 465 17.97 0.74 15.52
N SER A 466 18.05 -0.57 15.68
CA SER A 466 17.23 -1.50 14.91
C SER A 466 16.43 -2.41 15.84
N ALA A 467 15.24 -2.78 15.39
CA ALA A 467 14.45 -3.81 16.03
C ALA A 467 13.85 -4.70 14.95
N GLY A 468 13.82 -6.00 15.21
CA GLY A 468 13.26 -7.00 14.31
C GLY A 468 12.37 -7.96 15.07
N PHE A 469 11.37 -8.52 14.40
CA PHE A 469 10.58 -9.60 14.94
C PHE A 469 10.24 -10.64 13.87
N THR A 470 9.94 -11.84 14.32
CA THR A 470 9.43 -12.92 13.47
C THR A 470 8.22 -13.55 14.16
N LEU A 471 7.10 -13.61 13.46
CA LEU A 471 5.92 -14.38 13.81
C LEU A 471 5.82 -15.57 12.86
N CYS A 472 5.42 -16.72 13.38
CA CYS A 472 4.96 -17.84 12.56
C CYS A 472 3.50 -18.09 12.89
N GLU A 473 2.64 -17.97 11.88
CA GLU A 473 1.20 -17.88 12.01
C GLU A 473 0.80 -16.78 12.99
N THR A 474 0.33 -17.14 14.19
CA THR A 474 -0.07 -16.23 15.26
C THR A 474 0.91 -16.21 16.44
N SER A 475 2.02 -16.93 16.37
CA SER A 475 2.95 -17.11 17.48
C SER A 475 4.26 -16.38 17.26
N LEU A 476 4.69 -15.62 18.26
CA LEU A 476 5.98 -14.94 18.28
C LEU A 476 7.13 -15.96 18.33
N ARG A 477 8.12 -15.78 17.46
CA ARG A 477 9.29 -16.67 17.35
C ARG A 477 10.61 -16.00 17.64
N SER A 478 10.79 -14.77 17.22
CA SER A 478 12.01 -14.03 17.51
C SER A 478 11.68 -12.56 17.74
N VAL A 479 12.35 -11.95 18.72
CA VAL A 479 12.44 -10.50 18.86
C VAL A 479 13.91 -10.15 18.99
N ARG A 480 14.35 -9.18 18.21
CA ARG A 480 15.73 -8.70 18.19
C ARG A 480 15.74 -7.20 18.34
N PHE A 481 16.72 -6.72 19.08
CA PHE A 481 17.00 -5.32 19.25
C PHE A 481 18.50 -5.12 19.12
N SER A 482 18.91 -4.09 18.40
CA SER A 482 20.29 -3.67 18.41
C SER A 482 20.42 -2.15 18.41
N PHE A 483 21.43 -1.68 19.11
CA PHE A 483 21.87 -0.32 19.13
C PHE A 483 23.37 -0.33 18.88
N GLU A 484 23.83 0.49 17.95
CA GLU A 484 25.25 0.73 17.70
C GLU A 484 25.50 2.22 17.54
N SER A 485 26.60 2.72 18.12
CA SER A 485 27.01 4.11 18.03
C SER A 485 28.53 4.24 17.97
N PRO A 486 29.09 4.87 16.92
CA PRO A 486 30.53 5.10 16.79
C PRO A 486 31.11 5.98 17.91
N VAL A 487 30.32 6.95 18.40
CA VAL A 487 30.72 7.88 19.46
C VAL A 487 30.40 7.34 20.86
N GLY A 488 29.43 6.43 20.95
CA GLY A 488 28.91 5.86 22.18
C GLY A 488 28.09 6.84 23.03
N VAL A 489 27.26 6.30 23.93
CA VAL A 489 26.44 7.07 24.89
C VAL A 489 27.15 7.09 26.24
N PRO A 490 27.42 8.27 26.84
CA PRO A 490 28.15 8.35 28.10
C PRO A 490 27.40 7.65 29.24
N ILE A 491 28.10 6.77 29.97
CA ILE A 491 27.57 6.06 31.14
C ILE A 491 27.86 6.89 32.39
N GLY A 492 27.02 7.90 32.63
CA GLY A 492 27.19 8.84 33.72
C GLY A 492 28.54 9.57 33.66
N ASN A 493 29.18 9.77 34.81
CA ASN A 493 30.50 10.42 34.93
C ASN A 493 31.69 9.43 34.96
N SER A 494 31.48 8.18 34.53
CA SER A 494 32.51 7.12 34.62
C SER A 494 33.65 7.26 33.61
N GLY A 495 33.48 8.08 32.57
CA GLY A 495 34.40 8.12 31.42
C GLY A 495 34.24 6.94 30.44
N LEU A 496 33.26 6.05 30.68
CA LEU A 496 32.86 4.97 29.77
C LEU A 496 31.69 5.40 28.89
N PHE A 497 31.69 4.89 27.66
CA PHE A 497 30.65 5.11 26.66
C PHE A 497 30.09 3.76 26.22
N LEU A 498 28.77 3.61 26.25
CA LEU A 498 28.07 2.46 25.67
C LEU A 498 28.08 2.61 24.14
N THR A 499 28.80 1.74 23.45
CA THR A 499 28.92 1.76 21.99
C THR A 499 28.03 0.75 21.30
N GLY A 500 27.54 -0.26 22.04
CA GLY A 500 26.61 -1.24 21.50
C GLY A 500 25.75 -1.88 22.58
N LEU A 501 24.52 -2.19 22.22
CA LEU A 501 23.57 -2.97 23.02
C LEU A 501 22.83 -3.90 22.08
N ARG A 502 22.77 -5.19 22.41
CA ARG A 502 22.07 -6.21 21.61
C ARG A 502 21.18 -7.03 22.53
N GLY A 503 19.97 -7.31 22.07
CA GLY A 503 19.03 -8.19 22.74
C GLY A 503 18.39 -9.12 21.73
N ALA A 504 18.32 -10.40 22.04
CA ALA A 504 17.60 -11.38 21.23
C ALA A 504 16.82 -12.32 22.15
N VAL A 505 15.57 -12.59 21.78
CA VAL A 505 14.73 -13.63 22.39
C VAL A 505 14.25 -14.52 21.27
N ASP A 506 14.69 -15.78 21.27
CA ASP A 506 14.30 -16.79 20.30
C ASP A 506 13.45 -17.87 21.00
N ILE A 507 12.24 -18.10 20.49
CA ILE A 507 11.23 -19.00 21.05
C ILE A 507 11.09 -20.21 20.14
N TYR A 508 11.72 -21.32 20.54
CA TYR A 508 11.61 -22.63 19.90
C TYR A 508 10.41 -23.40 20.48
N PRO A 509 9.94 -24.47 19.81
CA PRO A 509 8.83 -25.29 20.32
C PRO A 509 9.06 -25.79 21.76
N ASP A 510 10.30 -26.19 22.08
CA ASP A 510 10.61 -26.86 23.35
C ASP A 510 11.44 -26.00 24.32
N TYR A 511 11.92 -24.84 23.88
CA TYR A 511 12.76 -23.96 24.71
C TYR A 511 12.78 -22.52 24.24
N THR A 512 13.19 -21.60 25.12
CA THR A 512 13.46 -20.20 24.81
C THR A 512 14.92 -19.89 25.10
N GLN A 513 15.56 -19.15 24.19
CA GLN A 513 16.89 -18.61 24.40
C GLN A 513 16.83 -17.09 24.44
N ILE A 514 17.46 -16.49 25.45
CA ILE A 514 17.57 -15.05 25.63
C ILE A 514 19.04 -14.69 25.62
N LYS A 515 19.43 -13.74 24.76
CA LYS A 515 20.78 -13.17 24.70
C LYS A 515 20.74 -11.68 24.94
N VAL A 516 21.64 -11.19 25.80
CA VAL A 516 21.81 -9.76 26.07
C VAL A 516 23.29 -9.42 25.99
N GLY A 517 23.66 -8.60 25.02
CA GLY A 517 25.03 -8.17 24.77
C GLY A 517 25.22 -6.67 25.00
N LEU A 518 26.37 -6.28 25.53
CA LEU A 518 26.78 -4.90 25.76
C LEU A 518 28.19 -4.68 25.23
N ASN A 519 28.43 -3.55 24.58
CA ASN A 519 29.75 -3.08 24.17
C ASN A 519 30.00 -1.69 24.77
N PHE A 520 31.17 -1.47 25.36
CA PHE A 520 31.55 -0.19 25.97
C PHE A 520 33.02 0.14 25.74
N GLN A 521 33.36 1.43 25.76
CA GLN A 521 34.73 1.92 25.57
C GLN A 521 35.07 3.12 26.46
N ALA A 522 36.36 3.34 26.72
CA ALA A 522 36.85 4.56 27.37
C ALA A 522 37.43 5.53 26.33
N ALA A 523 36.94 6.78 26.34
CA ALA A 523 37.21 7.90 25.43
C ALA A 523 36.65 7.76 23.98
N PRO A 524 36.03 8.81 23.41
CA PRO A 524 35.52 8.79 22.04
C PRO A 524 36.64 9.06 21.03
N GLY A 525 36.96 8.08 20.17
CA GLY A 525 37.89 8.28 19.05
C GLY A 525 38.36 6.98 18.40
N GLY A 526 37.74 6.60 17.28
CA GLY A 526 38.23 5.57 16.34
C GLY A 526 38.59 4.20 16.93
N ASP A 527 39.23 3.35 16.12
CA ASP A 527 39.60 1.98 16.50
C ASP A 527 40.71 1.85 17.57
N GLY A 528 41.09 2.96 18.22
CA GLY A 528 42.22 3.05 19.15
C GLY A 528 41.89 3.44 20.59
N GLY A 529 40.63 3.35 21.05
CA GLY A 529 40.26 3.64 22.45
C GLY A 529 41.15 2.93 23.47
N ILE A 530 41.49 3.60 24.58
CA ILE A 530 42.38 3.08 25.66
C ILE A 530 41.83 1.77 26.24
N PHE A 531 40.51 1.61 26.21
CA PHE A 531 39.81 0.43 26.70
C PHE A 531 38.58 0.19 25.83
N LYS A 532 38.38 -1.04 25.35
CA LYS A 532 37.15 -1.52 24.73
C LYS A 532 36.77 -2.84 25.39
N ALA A 533 35.50 -3.04 25.72
CA ALA A 533 35.05 -4.31 26.27
C ALA A 533 33.65 -4.66 25.79
N TRP A 534 33.36 -5.95 25.83
CA TRP A 534 32.06 -6.50 25.55
C TRP A 534 31.69 -7.53 26.61
N GLY A 535 30.40 -7.71 26.83
CA GLY A 535 29.85 -8.76 27.68
C GLY A 535 28.54 -9.27 27.09
N GLU A 536 28.31 -10.58 27.19
CA GLU A 536 27.10 -11.24 26.73
C GLU A 536 26.58 -12.19 27.82
N VAL A 537 25.29 -12.12 28.09
CA VAL A 537 24.57 -13.09 28.92
C VAL A 537 23.68 -13.92 28.02
N THR A 538 23.79 -15.24 28.12
CA THR A 538 22.87 -16.19 27.49
C THR A 538 22.09 -16.95 28.55
N ILE A 539 20.77 -16.97 28.42
CA ILE A 539 19.85 -17.76 29.25
C ILE A 539 19.10 -18.71 28.34
N ASP A 540 19.10 -20.00 28.65
CA ASP A 540 18.34 -21.02 27.93
C ASP A 540 17.39 -21.74 28.89
N THR A 541 16.11 -21.87 28.53
CA THR A 541 15.13 -22.55 29.39
C THR A 541 15.35 -24.05 29.50
N ARG A 542 16.23 -24.65 28.68
CA ARG A 542 16.76 -26.01 28.90
C ARG A 542 17.68 -26.09 30.11
N GLY A 543 17.98 -24.96 30.71
CA GLY A 543 18.65 -24.84 31.97
C GLY A 543 20.11 -24.45 31.84
N LEU A 544 20.47 -23.55 30.91
CA LEU A 544 21.80 -22.95 30.78
C LEU A 544 21.75 -21.47 31.20
N PHE A 545 22.76 -21.04 31.94
CA PHE A 545 23.11 -19.66 32.18
C PHE A 545 24.60 -19.47 31.86
N GLU A 546 24.90 -18.64 30.88
CA GLU A 546 26.26 -18.35 30.45
C GLU A 546 26.50 -16.84 30.49
N PHE A 547 27.66 -16.46 31.03
CA PHE A 547 28.19 -15.11 30.97
C PHE A 547 29.53 -15.16 30.23
N GLY A 548 29.59 -14.53 29.06
CA GLY A 548 30.79 -14.33 28.28
C GLY A 548 31.21 -12.86 28.31
N GLY A 549 32.49 -12.59 28.15
CA GLY A 549 32.96 -11.22 27.99
C GLY A 549 34.42 -11.15 27.59
N GLY A 550 34.80 -9.98 27.11
CA GLY A 550 36.18 -9.71 26.75
C GLY A 550 36.49 -8.23 26.74
N GLY A 551 37.78 -7.92 26.77
CA GLY A 551 38.29 -6.58 26.83
C GLY A 551 39.63 -6.44 26.12
N LYS A 552 39.83 -5.28 25.52
CA LYS A 552 41.08 -4.84 24.91
C LYS A 552 41.56 -3.58 25.62
N VAL A 553 42.79 -3.61 26.14
CA VAL A 553 43.42 -2.49 26.86
C VAL A 553 44.65 -2.01 26.10
N LEU A 554 44.77 -0.69 25.90
CA LEU A 554 45.87 -0.02 25.20
C LEU A 554 46.18 -0.56 23.79
N GLY A 555 45.21 -1.23 23.15
CA GLY A 555 45.40 -1.83 21.83
C GLY A 555 46.27 -3.09 21.77
N VAL A 556 46.84 -3.54 22.90
CA VAL A 556 47.86 -4.61 22.94
C VAL A 556 47.52 -5.74 23.91
N VAL A 557 46.71 -5.50 24.95
CA VAL A 557 46.25 -6.55 25.87
C VAL A 557 44.85 -6.96 25.44
N ASN A 558 44.64 -8.22 25.12
CA ASN A 558 43.31 -8.80 24.92
C ASN A 558 43.06 -9.79 26.05
N ALA A 559 41.88 -9.72 26.66
CA ALA A 559 41.40 -10.75 27.56
C ALA A 559 39.99 -11.13 27.13
N ASP A 560 39.68 -12.41 27.10
CA ASP A 560 38.33 -12.91 26.84
C ASP A 560 38.08 -14.11 27.74
N GLY A 561 36.83 -14.38 28.02
CA GLY A 561 36.47 -15.51 28.83
C GLY A 561 34.97 -15.71 28.90
N LYS A 562 34.59 -16.84 29.47
CA LYS A 562 33.20 -17.19 29.73
C LYS A 562 33.12 -18.02 31.00
N LEU A 563 31.97 -17.93 31.65
CA LEU A 563 31.56 -18.72 32.79
C LEU A 563 30.16 -19.25 32.47
N TRP A 564 29.94 -20.55 32.63
CA TRP A 564 28.63 -21.14 32.42
C TRP A 564 28.23 -22.08 33.54
N VAL A 565 26.91 -22.18 33.72
CA VAL A 565 26.26 -23.16 34.59
C VAL A 565 25.04 -23.69 33.85
N ALA A 566 24.94 -25.00 33.74
CA ALA A 566 23.72 -25.70 33.38
C ALA A 566 23.30 -26.66 34.49
N TRP A 567 21.98 -26.85 34.68
CA TRP A 567 21.42 -27.56 35.84
C TRP A 567 20.70 -28.88 35.53
N ASN A 568 20.59 -29.28 34.26
CA ASN A 568 20.00 -30.57 33.89
C ASN A 568 20.59 -31.13 32.58
N PRO A 569 21.58 -32.04 32.66
CA PRO A 569 22.36 -32.40 33.85
C PRO A 569 23.25 -31.23 34.32
N LEU A 570 23.84 -31.35 35.53
CA LEU A 570 24.78 -30.34 36.04
C LEU A 570 26.00 -30.24 35.12
N ASP A 571 26.33 -29.04 34.64
CA ASP A 571 27.48 -28.76 33.78
C ASP A 571 27.96 -27.32 34.04
N THR A 572 29.12 -27.14 34.66
CA THR A 572 29.64 -25.81 35.00
C THR A 572 31.12 -25.70 34.68
N GLY A 573 31.50 -24.59 34.06
CA GLY A 573 32.89 -24.34 33.76
C GLY A 573 33.18 -22.87 33.52
N PHE A 574 34.47 -22.58 33.44
CA PHE A 574 34.97 -21.31 33.00
C PHE A 574 36.13 -21.49 32.04
N GLU A 575 36.30 -20.51 31.15
CA GLU A 575 37.46 -20.35 30.29
C GLU A 575 37.90 -18.89 30.37
N LEU A 576 39.19 -18.66 30.47
CA LEU A 576 39.83 -17.36 30.46
C LEU A 576 41.03 -17.42 29.54
N ASN A 577 41.10 -16.50 28.58
CA ASN A 577 42.22 -16.29 27.70
C ASN A 577 42.77 -14.89 27.93
N VAL A 578 44.10 -14.77 27.96
CA VAL A 578 44.81 -13.49 28.00
C VAL A 578 45.88 -13.51 26.91
N ARG A 579 45.96 -12.42 26.15
CA ARG A 579 46.98 -12.22 25.12
C ARG A 579 47.60 -10.83 25.30
N LEU A 580 48.92 -10.76 25.21
CA LEU A 580 49.67 -9.50 25.23
C LEU A 580 50.52 -9.44 23.97
N GLY A 581 50.09 -8.67 22.98
CA GLY A 581 50.65 -8.71 21.64
C GLY A 581 50.59 -10.11 21.01
N SER A 582 51.52 -10.39 20.11
CA SER A 582 51.79 -11.70 19.50
C SER A 582 52.69 -12.60 20.36
N TRP A 583 53.35 -12.04 21.38
CA TRP A 583 54.46 -12.69 22.07
C TRP A 583 54.07 -13.41 23.37
N PHE A 584 52.87 -13.16 23.92
CA PHE A 584 52.39 -13.87 25.10
C PHE A 584 50.93 -14.27 24.96
N HIS A 585 50.65 -15.53 25.25
CA HIS A 585 49.32 -16.08 25.39
C HIS A 585 49.23 -16.88 26.70
N GLY A 586 48.29 -16.53 27.57
CA GLY A 586 47.93 -17.34 28.73
C GLY A 586 46.49 -17.80 28.62
N PHE A 587 46.17 -18.94 29.20
CA PHE A 587 44.82 -19.44 29.32
C PHE A 587 44.62 -20.20 30.63
N ALA A 588 43.39 -20.23 31.12
CA ALA A 588 42.97 -21.04 32.25
C ALA A 588 41.53 -21.50 32.00
N ARG A 589 41.28 -22.79 32.22
CA ARG A 589 39.95 -23.38 32.10
C ARG A 589 39.73 -24.42 33.18
N ALA A 590 38.50 -24.55 33.64
CA ALA A 590 38.07 -25.69 34.44
C ALA A 590 36.62 -25.99 34.14
N HIS A 591 36.28 -27.27 34.11
CA HIS A 591 34.98 -27.78 33.74
C HIS A 591 34.61 -28.97 34.61
N MET A 592 33.41 -28.97 35.16
CA MET A 592 32.80 -30.06 35.90
C MET A 592 31.42 -30.36 35.31
N TRP A 593 31.09 -31.63 35.06
CA TRP A 593 29.78 -32.01 34.53
C TRP A 593 29.32 -33.38 35.04
N GLN A 594 28.05 -33.70 34.83
CA GLN A 594 27.43 -34.99 35.17
C GLN A 594 27.08 -35.77 33.90
N GLY A 595 27.40 -37.06 33.87
CA GLY A 595 27.12 -37.99 32.77
C GLY A 595 27.69 -37.49 31.44
N GLN A 596 26.84 -37.44 30.42
CA GLN A 596 27.20 -36.92 29.10
C GLN A 596 27.27 -35.37 29.03
N GLY A 597 27.14 -34.68 30.16
CA GLY A 597 27.11 -33.22 30.21
C GLY A 597 25.86 -32.63 29.56
N TRP A 598 25.77 -31.30 29.56
CA TRP A 598 24.59 -30.63 29.03
C TRP A 598 24.43 -30.88 27.51
N GLN A 599 23.24 -31.30 27.09
CA GLN A 599 22.90 -31.66 25.69
C GLN A 599 23.78 -32.75 25.07
N ASN A 600 24.20 -33.74 25.86
CA ASN A 600 25.02 -34.86 25.37
C ASN A 600 26.33 -34.40 24.73
N ARG A 601 26.91 -33.30 25.23
CA ARG A 601 28.21 -32.76 24.78
C ARG A 601 29.29 -33.83 24.76
N TYR A 602 29.26 -34.72 25.75
CA TYR A 602 30.18 -35.84 25.92
C TYR A 602 29.48 -37.16 25.61
N SER A 603 28.90 -37.27 24.40
CA SER A 603 28.11 -38.43 23.96
C SER A 603 28.85 -39.77 23.96
N TRP A 604 30.19 -39.76 24.05
CA TRP A 604 31.02 -40.96 24.19
C TRP A 604 31.10 -41.48 25.63
N LEU A 605 30.68 -40.69 26.63
CA LEU A 605 30.59 -41.11 28.01
C LEU A 605 29.28 -41.86 28.27
N PRO A 606 29.21 -42.71 29.30
CA PRO A 606 27.96 -43.34 29.70
C PRO A 606 26.91 -42.30 30.10
N ASP A 607 25.66 -42.51 29.68
CA ASP A 607 24.51 -41.71 30.14
C ASP A 607 24.10 -42.15 31.56
N ASN A 608 24.82 -41.64 32.55
CA ASN A 608 24.64 -41.96 33.97
C ASN A 608 24.85 -40.71 34.85
N ASP A 609 24.75 -40.87 36.18
CA ASP A 609 24.95 -39.79 37.15
C ASP A 609 26.42 -39.61 37.60
N ALA A 610 27.40 -40.08 36.82
CA ALA A 610 28.80 -39.92 37.18
C ALA A 610 29.25 -38.45 37.07
N MET A 611 29.99 -37.96 38.06
CA MET A 611 30.57 -36.62 38.01
C MET A 611 31.95 -36.68 37.37
N HIS A 612 32.20 -35.78 36.43
CA HIS A 612 33.43 -35.65 35.67
C HIS A 612 34.06 -34.26 35.89
N PHE A 613 35.38 -34.18 35.75
CA PHE A 613 36.11 -32.93 35.93
C PHE A 613 37.37 -32.87 35.05
N ALA A 614 37.62 -31.71 34.48
CA ALA A 614 38.85 -31.39 33.75
C ALA A 614 39.27 -29.93 34.03
N GLY A 615 40.55 -29.71 34.28
CA GLY A 615 41.12 -28.40 34.54
C GLY A 615 42.48 -28.25 33.89
N GLU A 616 42.73 -27.08 33.30
CA GLU A 616 43.96 -26.79 32.58
C GLU A 616 44.33 -25.31 32.72
N ILE A 617 45.63 -25.06 32.92
CA ILE A 617 46.19 -23.72 32.89
C ILE A 617 47.49 -23.76 32.10
N GLY A 618 47.67 -22.78 31.22
CA GLY A 618 48.87 -22.70 30.40
C GLY A 618 49.27 -21.29 30.05
N ALA A 619 50.54 -21.15 29.69
CA ALA A 619 51.09 -19.92 29.18
C ALA A 619 52.18 -20.21 28.15
N THR A 620 52.14 -19.52 27.03
CA THR A 620 53.09 -19.60 25.92
C THR A 620 53.68 -18.22 25.66
N ILE A 621 55.01 -18.17 25.62
CA ILE A 621 55.80 -17.04 25.16
C ILE A 621 56.31 -17.37 23.76
N THR A 622 56.01 -16.51 22.80
CA THR A 622 56.51 -16.59 21.42
C THR A 622 57.60 -15.54 21.23
N ILE A 623 58.80 -15.99 20.88
CA ILE A 623 59.89 -15.13 20.43
C ILE A 623 59.83 -15.10 18.90
N GLU A 624 59.46 -13.96 18.34
CA GLU A 624 59.34 -13.78 16.90
C GLU A 624 60.69 -13.89 16.19
N GLU A 625 60.69 -14.40 14.95
CA GLU A 625 61.84 -14.63 14.05
C GLU A 625 62.83 -13.43 13.91
N SER A 626 62.41 -12.23 14.32
CA SER A 626 63.18 -10.97 14.20
C SER A 626 63.66 -10.37 15.52
N ALA A 627 63.37 -10.99 16.67
CA ALA A 627 63.59 -10.37 17.99
C ALA A 627 65.00 -10.56 18.58
N VAL A 628 65.78 -11.54 18.09
CA VAL A 628 67.10 -11.90 18.66
C VAL A 628 68.15 -12.14 17.57
N MET A 629 69.37 -11.65 17.79
CA MET A 629 70.44 -11.50 16.79
C MET A 629 71.21 -12.81 16.48
N TRP A 630 71.30 -13.13 15.19
CA TRP A 630 72.27 -13.93 14.38
C TRP A 630 72.65 -15.39 14.68
N LEU A 631 72.23 -16.04 15.77
CA LEU A 631 72.46 -17.49 15.94
C LEU A 631 71.25 -18.19 16.58
N VAL A 632 70.53 -19.03 15.80
CA VAL A 632 69.35 -19.90 16.11
C VAL A 632 67.97 -19.28 15.76
N PRO A 633 66.92 -20.08 15.41
CA PRO A 633 66.59 -20.92 14.24
C PRO A 633 65.75 -20.15 13.16
N PRO A 634 65.39 -20.72 11.98
CA PRO A 634 64.71 -19.98 10.89
C PRO A 634 63.20 -19.73 11.09
N GLY A 635 62.72 -19.56 12.32
CA GLY A 635 61.30 -19.33 12.62
C GLY A 635 61.02 -19.02 14.09
N ASP A 636 59.76 -18.72 14.40
CA ASP A 636 59.31 -18.37 15.75
C ASP A 636 59.62 -19.46 16.78
N ILE A 637 60.10 -19.06 17.96
CA ILE A 637 60.38 -19.96 19.07
C ILE A 637 59.24 -19.86 20.08
N ASN A 638 58.51 -20.97 20.27
CA ASN A 638 57.50 -21.09 21.30
C ASN A 638 58.09 -21.75 22.55
N ILE A 639 57.93 -21.09 23.70
CA ILE A 639 58.23 -21.61 25.03
C ILE A 639 56.94 -21.61 25.82
N GLY A 640 56.42 -22.78 26.17
CA GLY A 640 55.15 -22.94 26.86
C GLY A 640 55.28 -23.68 28.18
N ILE A 641 54.36 -23.44 29.11
CA ILE A 641 54.12 -24.26 30.29
C ILE A 641 52.63 -24.59 30.30
N GLU A 642 52.30 -25.85 30.53
CA GLU A 642 50.92 -26.32 30.66
C GLU A 642 50.83 -27.23 31.89
N VAL A 643 49.79 -27.03 32.69
CA VAL A 643 49.44 -27.87 33.83
C VAL A 643 47.98 -28.26 33.70
N ALA A 644 47.70 -29.56 33.68
CA ALA A 644 46.37 -30.11 33.59
C ALA A 644 46.10 -31.08 34.76
N PHE A 645 44.85 -31.17 35.19
CA PHE A 645 44.40 -32.07 36.26
C PHE A 645 42.94 -32.45 36.04
N GLY A 646 42.58 -33.67 36.41
CA GLY A 646 41.22 -34.18 36.21
C GLY A 646 41.24 -35.57 35.59
N GLU A 647 40.25 -35.87 34.77
CA GLU A 647 40.12 -37.16 34.09
C GLU A 647 40.79 -37.15 32.71
N PHE A 648 41.68 -38.10 32.47
CA PHE A 648 42.43 -38.29 31.22
C PHE A 648 41.97 -39.55 30.49
N CYS A 649 41.95 -39.52 29.17
CA CYS A 649 41.60 -40.67 28.34
C CYS A 649 42.69 -41.75 28.44
N THR A 650 42.33 -42.99 28.78
CA THR A 650 43.26 -44.15 28.80
C THR A 650 43.13 -45.03 27.55
N ASN A 651 42.19 -44.70 26.65
CA ASN A 651 42.06 -45.37 25.36
C ASN A 651 41.73 -44.39 24.23
N ASN A 652 42.00 -44.80 22.99
CA ASN A 652 41.79 -43.98 21.79
C ASN A 652 40.32 -43.57 21.54
N SER A 653 39.35 -44.21 22.23
CA SER A 653 37.93 -43.88 22.14
C SER A 653 37.45 -42.94 23.26
N CYS A 654 38.33 -42.62 24.22
CA CYS A 654 38.04 -41.96 25.49
C CYS A 654 36.80 -42.48 26.22
N THR A 655 36.51 -43.77 26.08
CA THR A 655 35.44 -44.48 26.82
C THR A 655 35.96 -45.03 28.15
N GLN A 656 37.27 -45.05 28.32
CA GLN A 656 37.97 -45.35 29.56
C GLN A 656 38.83 -44.14 29.91
N TYR A 657 38.84 -43.81 31.20
CA TYR A 657 39.51 -42.63 31.72
C TYR A 657 40.00 -42.89 33.13
N GLU A 658 41.03 -42.17 33.55
CA GLU A 658 41.57 -42.20 34.91
C GLU A 658 41.79 -40.79 35.44
N TRP A 659 41.86 -40.65 36.76
CA TRP A 659 42.26 -39.38 37.38
C TRP A 659 43.78 -39.21 37.29
N GLY A 660 44.23 -38.02 36.91
CA GLY A 660 45.65 -37.74 36.80
C GLY A 660 46.02 -36.27 36.94
N ILE A 661 47.32 -36.02 36.92
CA ILE A 661 47.91 -34.69 36.87
C ILE A 661 49.01 -34.70 35.81
N LYS A 662 49.01 -33.70 34.94
CA LYS A 662 49.99 -33.49 33.87
C LYS A 662 50.66 -32.14 34.05
N GLY A 663 51.98 -32.11 33.94
CA GLY A 663 52.75 -30.87 33.83
C GLY A 663 53.76 -30.99 32.72
N LYS A 664 53.69 -30.11 31.72
CA LYS A 664 54.63 -30.08 30.60
C LYS A 664 55.16 -28.69 30.31
N VAL A 665 56.36 -28.68 29.73
CA VAL A 665 57.01 -27.50 29.17
C VAL A 665 57.17 -27.75 27.67
N ILE A 666 56.76 -26.79 26.86
CA ILE A 666 56.88 -26.80 25.42
C ILE A 666 58.16 -26.02 25.06
N ILE A 667 59.11 -26.64 24.37
CA ILE A 667 60.35 -26.00 23.95
C ILE A 667 60.56 -26.27 22.46
N VAL A 668 60.45 -25.23 21.62
CA VAL A 668 60.67 -25.34 20.17
C VAL A 668 59.78 -26.44 19.54
N GLY A 669 58.54 -26.55 20.03
CA GLY A 669 57.56 -27.53 19.56
C GLY A 669 57.73 -28.96 20.08
N PHE A 670 58.63 -29.20 21.04
CA PHE A 670 58.74 -30.47 21.77
C PHE A 670 58.12 -30.34 23.17
N ASP A 671 57.29 -31.31 23.55
CA ASP A 671 56.74 -31.41 24.89
C ASP A 671 57.67 -32.24 25.78
N VAL A 672 58.07 -31.65 26.90
CA VAL A 672 58.85 -32.29 27.95
C VAL A 672 58.10 -32.15 29.26
N GLY A 673 57.68 -33.27 29.84
CA GLY A 673 56.78 -33.23 30.98
C GLY A 673 56.68 -34.53 31.76
N ILE A 674 55.83 -34.49 32.77
CA ILE A 674 55.49 -35.64 33.61
C ILE A 674 53.96 -35.73 33.63
N TYR A 675 53.47 -36.94 33.38
CA TYR A 675 52.10 -37.34 33.66
C TYR A 675 52.11 -38.29 34.85
N TYR A 676 51.13 -38.14 35.74
CA TYR A 676 50.90 -39.06 36.84
C TYR A 676 49.43 -39.46 36.85
N GLY A 677 49.14 -40.65 36.33
CA GLY A 677 47.85 -41.31 36.43
C GLY A 677 47.73 -42.01 37.78
N PHE A 678 46.57 -41.90 38.42
CA PHE A 678 46.34 -42.50 39.73
C PHE A 678 46.22 -44.03 39.66
N GLU A 679 45.95 -44.58 38.47
CA GLU A 679 45.92 -46.02 38.22
C GLU A 679 47.18 -46.49 37.47
N GLU A 680 47.63 -45.75 36.47
CA GLU A 680 48.77 -46.13 35.60
C GLU A 680 50.15 -45.77 36.19
N GLY A 681 50.21 -44.81 37.11
CA GLY A 681 51.45 -44.35 37.75
C GLY A 681 52.14 -43.20 37.01
N LEU A 682 53.47 -43.09 37.16
CA LEU A 682 54.26 -41.99 36.61
C LEU A 682 54.73 -42.32 35.18
N ASP A 683 54.41 -41.43 34.23
CA ASP A 683 54.92 -41.47 32.86
C ASP A 683 55.68 -40.18 32.49
N PHE A 684 56.70 -40.31 31.65
CA PHE A 684 57.52 -39.19 31.19
C PHE A 684 57.12 -38.81 29.76
N ILE A 685 56.72 -37.56 29.58
CA ILE A 685 56.44 -36.98 28.27
C ILE A 685 57.76 -36.51 27.67
N LEU A 686 58.19 -37.14 26.58
CA LEU A 686 59.39 -36.79 25.83
C LEU A 686 59.07 -36.82 24.33
N GLY A 687 58.54 -35.72 23.79
CA GLY A 687 58.13 -35.63 22.39
C GLY A 687 56.76 -34.99 22.23
N ASN A 688 55.81 -35.72 21.65
CA ASN A 688 54.41 -35.29 21.63
C ASN A 688 53.70 -35.84 22.88
N ASP A 689 52.83 -35.02 23.46
CA ASP A 689 51.98 -35.42 24.57
C ASP A 689 50.72 -36.13 24.07
N ASP A 690 50.59 -37.42 24.38
CA ASP A 690 49.42 -38.24 24.05
C ASP A 690 48.39 -38.30 25.21
N HIS A 691 48.64 -37.61 26.33
CA HIS A 691 47.74 -37.58 27.50
C HIS A 691 46.71 -36.47 27.37
N LEU A 692 45.53 -36.86 26.89
CA LEU A 692 44.41 -35.99 26.60
C LEU A 692 43.42 -35.93 27.76
N LEU A 693 43.00 -34.73 28.18
CA LEU A 693 41.86 -34.61 29.10
C LEU A 693 40.58 -35.12 28.43
N ILE A 694 39.67 -35.68 29.21
CA ILE A 694 38.41 -36.23 28.73
C ILE A 694 37.55 -35.20 27.98
N ASP A 695 37.71 -33.91 28.30
CA ASP A 695 37.00 -32.79 27.66
C ASP A 695 37.70 -32.20 26.42
N GLU A 696 38.90 -32.69 26.09
CA GLU A 696 39.64 -32.40 24.87
C GLU A 696 39.47 -33.50 23.80
N TYR A 697 38.83 -34.62 24.17
CA TYR A 697 38.56 -35.71 23.25
C TYR A 697 37.61 -35.29 22.13
N GLY A 698 38.02 -35.55 20.88
CA GLY A 698 37.29 -35.10 19.68
C GLY A 698 37.78 -33.76 19.09
N GLY A 699 38.74 -33.10 19.74
CA GLY A 699 39.41 -31.88 19.26
C GLY A 699 39.51 -30.79 20.33
N PRO A 700 40.41 -29.78 20.17
CA PRO A 700 40.50 -28.68 21.11
C PRO A 700 39.14 -27.97 21.21
N MET A 701 38.76 -27.55 22.42
CA MET A 701 37.49 -26.87 22.74
C MET A 701 37.14 -25.81 21.67
N VAL A 702 36.34 -26.21 20.70
CA VAL A 702 35.57 -25.27 19.88
C VAL A 702 34.34 -24.98 20.72
N SER A 703 34.18 -23.72 21.13
CA SER A 703 32.91 -23.26 21.68
C SER A 703 31.78 -23.71 20.76
N ALA A 704 30.62 -24.02 21.35
CA ALA A 704 29.43 -24.53 20.68
C ALA A 704 28.81 -23.59 19.62
N ALA A 705 29.58 -22.62 19.10
CA ALA A 705 29.17 -21.68 18.06
C ALA A 705 29.95 -21.82 16.73
N ALA A 706 30.94 -22.71 16.58
CA ALA A 706 31.78 -22.74 15.37
C ALA A 706 31.96 -24.12 14.67
N MET A 707 31.01 -25.05 14.80
CA MET A 707 31.02 -26.28 13.99
C MET A 707 29.72 -26.51 13.22
N ASN A 708 29.46 -25.64 12.24
CA ASN A 708 28.82 -26.08 11.01
C ASN A 708 29.91 -26.10 9.92
N GLY A 709 30.51 -27.27 9.66
CA GLY A 709 31.20 -27.50 8.38
C GLY A 709 32.53 -28.27 8.38
N LEU A 710 33.23 -28.46 9.51
CA LEU A 710 34.48 -29.25 9.50
C LEU A 710 34.21 -30.74 9.74
N LYS A 711 34.48 -31.57 8.73
CA LYS A 711 34.52 -33.04 8.85
C LYS A 711 35.97 -33.49 8.99
N THR A 712 36.32 -34.07 10.12
CA THR A 712 37.58 -34.80 10.30
C THR A 712 37.35 -36.28 9.94
N MET A 713 38.26 -36.89 9.18
CA MET A 713 38.20 -38.31 8.80
C MET A 713 39.58 -38.93 8.93
N ALA A 714 39.66 -40.14 9.49
CA ALA A 714 40.90 -40.92 9.50
C ALA A 714 41.26 -41.40 8.08
N ALA A 715 42.55 -41.42 7.75
CA ALA A 715 43.00 -41.83 6.42
C ALA A 715 42.71 -43.34 6.18
N PRO A 716 42.11 -43.72 5.03
CA PRO A 716 41.84 -45.12 4.71
C PRO A 716 43.14 -45.91 4.44
N PRO A 717 43.12 -47.25 4.56
CA PRO A 717 44.29 -48.09 4.26
C PRO A 717 44.78 -47.89 2.82
N LYS A 718 46.11 -47.80 2.65
CA LYS A 718 46.75 -47.51 1.35
C LYS A 718 46.47 -48.61 0.33
N ALA A 719 46.07 -48.22 -0.89
CA ALA A 719 46.09 -49.07 -2.07
C ALA A 719 47.19 -48.55 -3.01
N ASN A 720 48.18 -49.38 -3.36
CA ASN A 720 49.32 -48.99 -4.20
C ASN A 720 50.12 -47.76 -3.73
N GLY A 721 50.25 -47.57 -2.41
CA GLY A 721 51.09 -46.51 -1.83
C GLY A 721 50.40 -45.13 -1.69
N ALA A 722 49.19 -44.95 -2.20
CA ALA A 722 48.37 -43.75 -2.05
C ALA A 722 47.04 -44.06 -1.33
N ALA A 723 46.49 -43.07 -0.63
CA ALA A 723 45.15 -43.11 -0.05
C ALA A 723 44.32 -41.97 -0.67
N THR A 724 43.22 -42.29 -1.33
CA THR A 724 42.33 -41.30 -1.96
C THR A 724 41.06 -41.18 -1.15
N ILE A 725 40.71 -39.95 -0.75
CA ILE A 725 39.53 -39.66 0.08
C ILE A 725 38.57 -38.79 -0.74
N PRO A 726 37.40 -39.31 -1.17
CA PRO A 726 36.40 -38.49 -1.82
C PRO A 726 35.68 -37.60 -0.78
N PHE A 727 35.44 -36.34 -1.13
CA PHE A 727 34.59 -35.41 -0.38
C PHE A 727 33.73 -34.59 -1.34
N THR A 728 32.57 -34.13 -0.89
CA THR A 728 31.64 -33.32 -1.69
C THR A 728 31.74 -31.87 -1.26
N VAL A 729 31.86 -30.96 -2.23
CA VAL A 729 31.88 -29.51 -2.02
C VAL A 729 30.53 -28.93 -2.48
N SER A 730 29.98 -27.98 -1.72
CA SER A 730 28.76 -27.28 -2.15
C SER A 730 29.03 -26.51 -3.45
N PRO A 731 28.11 -26.52 -4.44
CA PRO A 731 28.28 -25.71 -5.65
C PRO A 731 28.30 -24.19 -5.39
N ASN A 732 27.90 -23.76 -4.18
CA ASN A 732 27.95 -22.36 -3.74
C ASN A 732 29.18 -22.04 -2.87
N ALA A 733 30.13 -22.97 -2.71
CA ALA A 733 31.30 -22.74 -1.87
C ALA A 733 32.27 -21.74 -2.53
N GLU A 734 32.46 -20.59 -1.91
CA GLU A 734 33.41 -19.57 -2.40
C GLU A 734 34.86 -19.94 -2.14
N GLN A 735 35.13 -20.73 -1.09
CA GLN A 735 36.46 -21.17 -0.69
C GLN A 735 36.40 -22.55 -0.02
N ILE A 736 37.46 -23.34 -0.16
CA ILE A 736 37.69 -24.56 0.63
C ILE A 736 39.11 -24.57 1.18
N LEU A 737 39.26 -25.13 2.39
CA LEU A 737 40.55 -25.39 3.02
C LEU A 737 40.67 -26.89 3.29
N VAL A 738 41.73 -27.52 2.80
CA VAL A 738 42.03 -28.94 3.01
C VAL A 738 43.39 -29.06 3.66
N GLY A 739 43.46 -29.76 4.80
CA GLY A 739 44.69 -29.98 5.54
C GLY A 739 45.00 -31.46 5.71
N LEU A 740 46.28 -31.81 5.60
CA LEU A 740 46.81 -33.11 6.01
C LEU A 740 47.86 -32.88 7.08
N SER A 741 47.67 -33.51 8.24
CA SER A 741 48.69 -33.64 9.28
C SER A 741 49.21 -35.07 9.33
N TRP A 742 50.43 -35.26 9.83
CA TRP A 742 51.01 -36.59 9.99
C TRP A 742 51.95 -36.67 11.20
N GLN A 743 52.07 -37.88 11.75
CA GLN A 743 52.96 -38.17 12.87
C GLN A 743 54.38 -38.57 12.42
N ALA A 744 54.54 -39.16 11.22
CA ALA A 744 55.85 -39.53 10.66
C ALA A 744 55.80 -39.70 9.13
N GLY A 745 56.93 -39.50 8.45
CA GLY A 745 57.14 -39.93 7.05
C GLY A 745 56.79 -38.91 5.96
N ALA A 746 56.51 -37.65 6.30
CA ALA A 746 56.28 -36.53 5.36
C ALA A 746 55.46 -36.90 4.09
N PRO A 747 54.23 -37.43 4.24
CA PRO A 747 53.36 -37.73 3.12
C PRO A 747 53.07 -36.49 2.27
N THR A 748 52.95 -36.70 0.96
CA THR A 748 52.56 -35.64 0.03
C THR A 748 51.03 -35.53 -0.04
N LEU A 749 50.50 -34.33 0.13
CA LEU A 749 49.09 -34.02 -0.11
C LEU A 749 48.91 -33.44 -1.53
N SER A 750 47.95 -33.97 -2.27
CA SER A 750 47.43 -33.40 -3.53
C SER A 750 45.90 -33.47 -3.54
N LEU A 751 45.27 -32.55 -4.27
CA LEU A 751 43.82 -32.52 -4.49
C LEU A 751 43.51 -32.96 -5.92
N ILE A 752 42.42 -33.69 -6.14
CA ILE A 752 41.96 -34.06 -7.48
C ILE A 752 40.66 -33.30 -7.73
N ASN A 753 40.62 -32.46 -8.76
CA ASN A 753 39.40 -31.72 -9.11
C ASN A 753 38.38 -32.63 -9.83
N PRO A 754 37.13 -32.19 -10.04
CA PRO A 754 36.09 -33.00 -10.72
C PRO A 754 36.45 -33.43 -12.15
N ASP A 755 37.34 -32.70 -12.83
CA ASP A 755 37.84 -33.02 -14.16
C ASP A 755 38.97 -34.08 -14.15
N GLY A 756 39.37 -34.57 -12.96
CA GLY A 756 40.44 -35.54 -12.76
C GLY A 756 41.85 -34.95 -12.77
N VAL A 757 42.00 -33.62 -12.70
CA VAL A 757 43.30 -32.94 -12.68
C VAL A 757 43.84 -32.89 -11.24
N GLU A 758 45.09 -33.31 -11.08
CA GLU A 758 45.80 -33.28 -9.80
C GLU A 758 46.42 -31.89 -9.53
N ILE A 759 46.05 -31.33 -8.37
CA ILE A 759 46.53 -30.07 -7.80
C ILE A 759 47.56 -30.42 -6.71
N THR A 760 48.79 -30.02 -6.93
CA THR A 760 49.96 -30.23 -6.07
C THR A 760 50.49 -28.89 -5.56
N VAL A 761 51.45 -28.92 -4.63
CA VAL A 761 52.12 -27.71 -4.14
C VAL A 761 52.72 -26.88 -5.28
N GLY A 762 53.20 -27.53 -6.34
CA GLY A 762 53.83 -26.85 -7.49
C GLY A 762 52.86 -26.16 -8.46
N ASN A 763 51.57 -26.50 -8.46
CA ASN A 763 50.60 -25.96 -9.43
C ASN A 763 49.34 -25.33 -8.77
N VAL A 764 49.28 -25.24 -7.43
CA VAL A 764 48.12 -24.73 -6.71
C VAL A 764 47.73 -23.30 -7.10
N ALA A 765 48.71 -22.43 -7.35
CA ALA A 765 48.49 -21.05 -7.75
C ALA A 765 47.78 -20.93 -9.11
N SER A 766 48.00 -21.88 -10.03
CA SER A 766 47.30 -21.93 -11.32
C SER A 766 45.85 -22.40 -11.22
N HIS A 767 45.43 -22.85 -10.03
CA HIS A 767 44.07 -23.29 -9.72
C HIS A 767 43.41 -22.39 -8.66
N ASN A 768 43.79 -21.10 -8.61
CA ASN A 768 43.28 -20.12 -7.64
C ASN A 768 43.43 -20.54 -6.17
N GLY A 769 44.52 -21.25 -5.86
CA GLY A 769 44.79 -21.67 -4.49
C GLY A 769 46.15 -21.24 -3.96
N GLN A 770 46.30 -21.42 -2.66
CA GLN A 770 47.51 -21.19 -1.90
C GLN A 770 47.82 -22.45 -1.10
N THR A 771 49.11 -22.71 -0.88
CA THR A 771 49.55 -23.75 0.04
C THR A 771 50.33 -23.13 1.17
N ASP A 772 50.12 -23.65 2.36
CA ASP A 772 50.91 -23.33 3.54
C ASP A 772 51.28 -24.65 4.23
N GLY A 773 52.43 -24.72 4.88
CA GLY A 773 52.89 -25.98 5.45
C GLY A 773 54.02 -25.82 6.46
N THR A 774 53.98 -26.69 7.45
CA THR A 774 55.06 -26.89 8.43
C THR A 774 55.64 -28.29 8.27
N ALA A 775 56.61 -28.67 9.11
CA ALA A 775 57.22 -30.01 9.04
C ALA A 775 56.22 -31.18 9.17
N ASN A 776 55.05 -30.94 9.77
CA ASN A 776 54.06 -31.98 10.09
C ASN A 776 52.65 -31.71 9.52
N ILE A 777 52.48 -30.62 8.75
CA ILE A 777 51.20 -30.21 8.17
C ILE A 777 51.40 -29.68 6.76
N THR A 778 50.48 -30.01 5.86
CA THR A 778 50.29 -29.31 4.59
C THR A 778 48.84 -28.87 4.46
N LEU A 779 48.63 -27.60 4.12
CA LEU A 779 47.34 -26.96 3.88
C LEU A 779 47.22 -26.53 2.42
N PHE A 780 46.04 -26.70 1.85
CA PHE A 780 45.62 -26.16 0.56
C PHE A 780 44.36 -25.30 0.77
N GLY A 781 44.45 -24.01 0.48
CA GLY A 781 43.28 -23.14 0.31
C GLY A 781 42.97 -22.98 -1.17
N LEU A 782 41.74 -23.23 -1.60
CA LEU A 782 41.27 -22.99 -2.99
C LEU A 782 40.12 -21.99 -2.96
N GLN A 783 40.21 -20.95 -3.80
CA GLN A 783 39.12 -20.03 -4.06
C GLN A 783 38.32 -20.48 -5.29
N GLN A 784 37.00 -20.43 -5.20
CA GLN A 784 36.06 -20.90 -6.23
C GLN A 784 36.35 -22.34 -6.69
N PRO A 785 36.36 -23.32 -5.77
CA PRO A 785 36.55 -24.71 -6.15
C PRO A 785 35.51 -25.14 -7.17
N LYS A 786 35.95 -25.83 -8.23
CA LYS A 786 35.03 -26.46 -9.18
C LYS A 786 34.22 -27.53 -8.45
N ALA A 787 32.90 -27.43 -8.58
CA ALA A 787 31.92 -28.36 -8.01
C ALA A 787 31.85 -29.67 -8.79
#